data_AF-A0A0D7AY84-F1
#
_entry.id   AF-A0A0D7AY84-F1
#
_cell.length_a   1.000
_cell.length_b   1.000
_cell.length_c   1.000
_cell.angle_alpha   90.00
_cell.angle_beta   90.00
_cell.angle_gamma   90.00
#
_symmetry.space_group_name_H-M   'P 1'
#
loop_
_entity.id
_entity.type
_entity.pdbx_description
1 polymer ?
#
loop_
_entity_poly.entity_id
_entity_poly.type
_entity_poly.pdbx_seq_one_letter_code
_entity_poly.pdbx_strand_id
1 'polypeptide(L)'
;MLWLVLCFLFNVVVAQKWPTSIPVAVRAPHFSAYIHLDYYQNPANKPRFWNRLNDVGWSFYMSVDDGQPTRLFGRIFDPGEDVPLATFKDLVLTPTRSILTVEAGPVGVIVTFLNPIELDDLALQSFPFMYMYYDVSTTDGRAHSVQVFTDVTGEWLAADSAKKIAWNFTETDSMFYHNVSLTSKARLSYDGQGVAEDSILWFASSKSDSDHTTHRLGSAVNSLKMFTENRVLDNAHDTDYRGIDERDTPSFAFARDLGDVSSTSDAVVWALGLTRDPLVSFQTYERRPHYAMKYPDVSQAMTAFLSGFGDAKNRAIYLDNSLMKAARSVSNEYADLVAIGARITLGAIDFTIAAGEHENETMAFMAIANDSRVSAVDTIFASFPTILRLNATWAGYLLRPLLEAGITSWSGLEYASFDLGTDYPTISQANTAEKYSTESTSDMLIMVWAQARVSGDATHLTRYYYTLLKKWADYLVGEGVDLNGHQDGGDISNANLALKGVLGVKCMSLISGAVGLQEDQKQYSDSAGSMYQAWKKKAFQRKHIVSSYSSPTSWGLIYSLYYDKMLHLDVVDEEVYKAQDAWYESSIADRDFGVQFDSLNPDVSAAWSMLTAAAINSTEVRHMLISQVHAKMCANGTSKGVFPATYSGKDEESGDKDFASPAHGAMLSLLALNLDLKSPQGAVPKPSSPSSTPTRSIVGAVVGSLAAIVIFLVLMFLYKKRKRHGITLPAHLNPFMVSPPTSSGSGYERGSTSNVVLLPLKGRDPTLNSPDSPTRLREARLPEHPEPMPHTVPTSQVNSRRLQNEVEELRREVDRLRAEGHMLPPLYDAGRG
;
A
#
# COMPACT_ATOMS: atom_id res chain seq x y z
N MET A 1 -49.06 28.35 25.12
CA MET A 1 -49.22 27.17 24.24
C MET A 1 -48.70 27.41 22.82
N LEU A 2 -48.92 28.57 22.18
CA LEU A 2 -48.47 28.84 20.80
C LEU A 2 -46.94 28.78 20.56
N TRP A 3 -46.11 29.06 21.57
CA TRP A 3 -44.65 29.13 21.42
C TRP A 3 -43.93 27.79 21.28
N LEU A 4 -44.57 26.66 21.64
CA LEU A 4 -43.97 25.32 21.51
C LEU A 4 -44.17 24.70 20.11
N VAL A 5 -44.99 25.32 19.25
CA VAL A 5 -45.31 24.78 17.91
C VAL A 5 -44.35 25.29 16.84
N LEU A 6 -43.77 26.48 16.98
CA LEU A 6 -42.84 27.03 15.98
C LEU A 6 -41.48 26.30 15.94
N CYS A 7 -41.03 25.71 17.05
CA CYS A 7 -39.73 25.02 17.10
C CYS A 7 -39.68 23.71 16.29
N PHE A 8 -40.82 23.20 15.79
CA PHE A 8 -40.89 21.98 14.97
C PHE A 8 -40.97 22.23 13.46
N LEU A 9 -41.03 23.49 13.00
CA LEU A 9 -41.20 23.84 11.59
C LEU A 9 -39.92 24.28 10.86
N PHE A 10 -38.80 24.38 11.57
CA PHE A 10 -37.47 24.62 10.98
C PHE A 10 -36.41 23.68 11.54
N ASN A 11 -36.65 22.37 11.39
CA ASN A 11 -35.53 21.47 11.14
C ASN A 11 -34.93 21.87 9.79
N VAL A 12 -33.91 22.73 9.81
CA VAL A 12 -33.03 22.91 8.66
C VAL A 12 -32.29 21.60 8.50
N VAL A 13 -32.81 20.73 7.63
CA VAL A 13 -32.09 19.55 7.15
C VAL A 13 -30.93 20.09 6.32
N VAL A 14 -29.79 20.30 6.98
CA VAL A 14 -28.51 20.50 6.31
C VAL A 14 -28.28 19.22 5.52
N ALA A 15 -28.42 19.31 4.20
CA ALA A 15 -28.25 18.16 3.32
C ALA A 15 -26.84 17.60 3.53
N GLN A 16 -26.75 16.32 3.86
CA GLN A 16 -25.48 15.61 4.04
C GLN A 16 -24.71 15.69 2.71
N LYS A 17 -23.61 16.45 2.71
CA LYS A 17 -22.69 16.52 1.58
C LYS A 17 -21.65 15.42 1.75
N TRP A 18 -21.71 14.39 0.93
CA TRP A 18 -20.66 13.36 0.88
C TRP A 18 -19.45 13.87 0.05
N PRO A 19 -18.26 13.27 0.18
CA PRO A 19 -17.11 13.58 -0.70
C PRO A 19 -17.42 13.37 -2.18
N THR A 20 -16.74 14.11 -3.07
CA THR A 20 -16.97 14.08 -4.54
C THR A 20 -16.77 12.72 -5.20
N SER A 21 -16.13 11.78 -4.50
CA SER A 21 -15.72 10.48 -5.03
C SER A 21 -15.72 9.43 -3.92
N ILE A 22 -16.52 8.38 -4.08
CA ILE A 22 -16.55 7.20 -3.20
C ILE A 22 -15.44 6.23 -3.65
N PRO A 23 -14.42 5.93 -2.82
CA PRO A 23 -13.37 4.98 -3.20
C PRO A 23 -13.89 3.54 -3.12
N VAL A 24 -13.96 2.84 -4.26
CA VAL A 24 -14.47 1.45 -4.30
C VAL A 24 -13.35 0.42 -4.37
N ALA A 25 -12.31 0.67 -5.17
CA ALA A 25 -11.15 -0.22 -5.30
C ALA A 25 -9.86 0.63 -5.34
N VAL A 26 -9.20 0.78 -4.20
CA VAL A 26 -8.03 1.66 -4.01
C VAL A 26 -6.97 0.90 -3.21
N ARG A 27 -6.03 0.27 -3.93
CA ARG A 27 -5.07 -0.71 -3.37
C ARG A 27 -3.64 -0.59 -3.91
N ALA A 28 -3.45 -0.02 -5.09
CA ALA A 28 -2.15 0.16 -5.76
C ALA A 28 -2.27 1.28 -6.82
N PRO A 29 -1.17 1.90 -7.32
CA PRO A 29 -1.24 3.05 -8.23
C PRO A 29 -2.10 2.82 -9.49
N HIS A 30 -2.07 1.60 -10.03
CA HIS A 30 -2.88 1.18 -11.20
C HIS A 30 -4.22 0.49 -10.81
N PHE A 31 -4.52 0.34 -9.52
CA PHE A 31 -5.79 -0.21 -9.01
C PHE A 31 -6.42 0.82 -8.05
N SER A 32 -6.93 1.90 -8.66
CA SER A 32 -7.43 3.10 -8.00
C SER A 32 -8.69 3.61 -8.74
N ALA A 33 -9.85 3.14 -8.30
CA ALA A 33 -11.15 3.36 -8.92
C ALA A 33 -12.23 3.82 -7.92
N TYR A 34 -13.09 4.72 -8.39
CA TYR A 34 -14.03 5.49 -7.57
C TYR A 34 -15.39 5.60 -8.26
N ILE A 35 -16.47 5.67 -7.49
CA ILE A 35 -17.77 6.16 -7.98
C ILE A 35 -17.78 7.68 -7.75
N HIS A 36 -17.90 8.47 -8.81
CA HIS A 36 -17.94 9.93 -8.69
C HIS A 36 -19.36 10.43 -8.48
N LEU A 37 -19.51 11.31 -7.51
CA LEU A 37 -20.78 11.95 -7.19
C LEU A 37 -20.95 13.20 -8.05
N ASP A 38 -22.08 13.26 -8.74
CA ASP A 38 -22.53 14.42 -9.49
C ASP A 38 -23.20 15.45 -8.58
N TYR A 39 -23.78 16.50 -9.17
CA TYR A 39 -24.56 17.51 -8.43
C TYR A 39 -25.74 16.89 -7.64
N TYR A 40 -26.29 15.78 -8.12
CA TYR A 40 -27.38 15.05 -7.47
C TYR A 40 -26.89 14.04 -6.41
N GLN A 41 -25.58 13.94 -6.22
CA GLN A 41 -24.90 13.00 -5.33
C GLN A 41 -25.24 11.53 -5.60
N ASN A 42 -25.46 11.14 -6.86
CA ASN A 42 -25.88 9.78 -7.21
C ASN A 42 -24.74 8.73 -7.05
N PRO A 43 -24.81 7.77 -6.10
CA PRO A 43 -23.77 6.77 -5.89
C PRO A 43 -23.96 5.50 -6.75
N ALA A 44 -24.97 5.47 -7.62
CA ALA A 44 -25.17 4.36 -8.56
C ALA A 44 -24.46 4.56 -9.91
N ASN A 45 -23.68 5.63 -10.06
CA ASN A 45 -22.88 5.91 -11.25
C ASN A 45 -21.86 4.79 -11.56
N LYS A 46 -21.44 4.65 -12.83
CA LYS A 46 -20.39 3.70 -13.22
C LYS A 46 -19.07 4.08 -12.51
N PRO A 47 -18.36 3.15 -11.86
CA PRO A 47 -17.03 3.44 -11.33
C PRO A 47 -16.07 3.85 -12.46
N ARG A 48 -15.13 4.73 -12.15
CA ARG A 48 -14.13 5.25 -13.09
C ARG A 48 -12.75 5.18 -12.46
N PHE A 49 -11.71 5.19 -13.28
CA PHE A 49 -10.33 5.31 -12.80
C PHE A 49 -10.09 6.69 -12.17
N TRP A 50 -9.09 6.82 -11.28
CA TRP A 50 -8.89 8.00 -10.42
C TRP A 50 -8.92 9.36 -11.14
N ASN A 51 -8.43 9.41 -12.39
CA ASN A 51 -8.35 10.63 -13.21
C ASN A 51 -9.64 10.94 -14.00
N ARG A 52 -10.68 10.10 -13.90
CA ARG A 52 -11.94 10.20 -14.66
C ARG A 52 -11.79 10.10 -16.19
N LEU A 53 -10.67 9.58 -16.71
CA LEU A 53 -10.43 9.52 -18.17
C LEU A 53 -10.97 8.22 -18.80
N ASN A 54 -10.95 7.11 -18.07
CA ASN A 54 -11.63 5.87 -18.44
C ASN A 54 -12.63 5.41 -17.36
N ASP A 55 -13.72 4.80 -17.82
CA ASP A 55 -14.62 4.02 -16.97
C ASP A 55 -13.92 2.71 -16.59
N VAL A 56 -14.38 2.06 -15.52
CA VAL A 56 -14.08 0.65 -15.27
C VAL A 56 -15.37 -0.13 -15.17
N GLY A 57 -15.46 -1.23 -15.90
CA GLY A 57 -16.69 -2.00 -16.02
C GLY A 57 -16.96 -2.85 -14.79
N TRP A 58 -18.01 -2.47 -14.06
CA TRP A 58 -18.53 -3.18 -12.90
C TRP A 58 -20.02 -2.85 -12.74
N SER A 59 -20.86 -3.86 -12.46
CA SER A 59 -22.25 -3.64 -12.08
C SER A 59 -22.73 -4.56 -10.95
N PHE A 60 -23.82 -4.18 -10.28
CA PHE A 60 -24.48 -4.98 -9.26
C PHE A 60 -26.01 -4.79 -9.30
N TYR A 61 -26.74 -5.90 -9.33
CA TYR A 61 -28.20 -5.98 -9.45
C TYR A 61 -28.78 -6.98 -8.45
N MET A 62 -30.05 -6.76 -8.07
CA MET A 62 -30.82 -7.63 -7.18
C MET A 62 -32.25 -7.82 -7.70
N SER A 63 -32.74 -9.05 -7.63
CA SER A 63 -34.15 -9.44 -7.77
C SER A 63 -34.76 -9.64 -6.38
N VAL A 64 -36.05 -9.32 -6.25
CA VAL A 64 -36.86 -9.58 -5.06
C VAL A 64 -38.22 -10.12 -5.52
N ASP A 65 -38.67 -11.25 -4.96
CA ASP A 65 -39.93 -11.93 -5.28
C ASP A 65 -40.15 -12.15 -6.79
N ASP A 66 -39.12 -12.62 -7.50
CA ASP A 66 -39.06 -12.76 -8.97
C ASP A 66 -39.32 -11.45 -9.77
N GLY A 67 -39.39 -10.30 -9.09
CA GLY A 67 -39.62 -8.98 -9.69
C GLY A 67 -38.52 -8.54 -10.66
N GLN A 68 -38.75 -7.40 -11.32
CA GLN A 68 -37.76 -6.83 -12.24
C GLN A 68 -36.44 -6.49 -11.50
N PRO A 69 -35.27 -6.92 -11.99
CA PRO A 69 -34.00 -6.65 -11.34
C PRO A 69 -33.76 -5.16 -11.12
N THR A 70 -33.59 -4.79 -9.86
CA THR A 70 -33.21 -3.44 -9.45
C THR A 70 -31.70 -3.33 -9.44
N ARG A 71 -31.17 -2.26 -10.02
CA ARG A 71 -29.74 -1.95 -10.07
C ARG A 71 -29.29 -1.25 -8.79
N LEU A 72 -28.27 -1.76 -8.12
CA LEU A 72 -27.77 -1.23 -6.84
C LEU A 72 -26.65 -0.21 -7.05
N PHE A 73 -25.66 -0.53 -7.89
CA PHE A 73 -24.69 0.45 -8.39
C PHE A 73 -24.08 0.00 -9.73
N GLY A 74 -23.38 0.93 -10.39
CA GLY A 74 -22.58 0.63 -11.57
C GLY A 74 -23.43 0.30 -12.80
N ARG A 75 -22.75 -0.08 -13.88
CA ARG A 75 -23.31 -0.57 -15.15
C ARG A 75 -22.19 -0.91 -16.11
N ILE A 76 -22.41 -1.85 -17.02
CA ILE A 76 -21.53 -2.04 -18.19
C ILE A 76 -21.93 -1.04 -19.29
N PHE A 77 -23.19 -1.12 -19.72
CA PHE A 77 -23.83 -0.29 -20.75
C PHE A 77 -24.68 0.85 -20.16
N ASP A 78 -25.08 1.82 -20.98
CA ASP A 78 -26.30 2.59 -20.70
C ASP A 78 -27.53 1.66 -20.78
N PRO A 79 -28.27 1.42 -19.68
CA PRO A 79 -29.57 0.77 -19.78
C PRO A 79 -30.59 1.72 -20.43
N GLY A 80 -31.61 1.16 -21.05
CA GLY A 80 -32.83 1.92 -21.35
C GLY A 80 -33.54 2.38 -20.08
N GLU A 81 -34.52 3.29 -20.23
CA GLU A 81 -35.24 3.91 -19.11
C GLU A 81 -36.00 2.90 -18.21
N ASP A 82 -36.22 1.67 -18.71
CA ASP A 82 -37.01 0.63 -18.05
C ASP A 82 -36.32 -0.11 -16.88
N VAL A 83 -35.03 0.13 -16.60
CA VAL A 83 -34.28 -0.58 -15.54
C VAL A 83 -34.40 0.14 -14.19
N PRO A 84 -35.06 -0.45 -13.16
CA PRO A 84 -35.21 0.19 -11.85
C PRO A 84 -33.87 0.44 -11.16
N LEU A 85 -33.78 1.57 -10.45
CA LEU A 85 -32.63 1.91 -9.61
C LEU A 85 -32.99 1.81 -8.12
N ALA A 86 -32.08 1.25 -7.32
CA ALA A 86 -32.25 1.15 -5.88
C ALA A 86 -32.32 2.54 -5.22
N THR A 87 -33.18 2.70 -4.21
CA THR A 87 -33.30 3.96 -3.47
C THR A 87 -32.17 4.04 -2.45
N PHE A 88 -31.12 4.80 -2.78
CA PHE A 88 -30.02 5.10 -1.88
C PHE A 88 -30.47 5.91 -0.64
N LYS A 89 -29.81 5.68 0.50
CA LYS A 89 -30.21 6.20 1.82
C LYS A 89 -29.08 6.92 2.56
N ASP A 90 -27.91 6.29 2.67
CA ASP A 90 -26.76 6.83 3.40
C ASP A 90 -25.44 6.21 2.92
N LEU A 91 -24.36 6.99 3.02
CA LEU A 91 -22.98 6.56 2.78
C LEU A 91 -22.15 6.84 4.04
N VAL A 92 -21.59 5.78 4.61
CA VAL A 92 -20.54 5.88 5.63
C VAL A 92 -19.18 5.56 5.01
N LEU A 93 -18.23 6.46 5.24
CA LEU A 93 -16.83 6.31 4.83
C LEU A 93 -15.94 6.10 6.06
N THR A 94 -14.96 5.22 5.93
CA THR A 94 -13.93 4.94 6.93
C THR A 94 -12.58 4.70 6.24
N PRO A 95 -11.45 4.70 6.99
CA PRO A 95 -10.12 4.39 6.43
C PRO A 95 -10.05 3.07 5.65
N THR A 96 -10.88 2.07 5.97
CA THR A 96 -10.86 0.76 5.27
C THR A 96 -12.12 0.48 4.44
N ARG A 97 -13.27 1.13 4.68
CA ARG A 97 -14.56 0.77 4.06
C ARG A 97 -15.31 1.97 3.45
N SER A 98 -16.00 1.71 2.35
CA SER A 98 -17.13 2.52 1.88
C SER A 98 -18.39 1.69 2.00
N ILE A 99 -19.39 2.19 2.74
CA ILE A 99 -20.58 1.45 3.14
C ILE A 99 -21.80 2.21 2.62
N LEU A 100 -22.48 1.66 1.62
CA LEU A 100 -23.65 2.25 0.97
C LEU A 100 -24.90 1.54 1.47
N THR A 101 -25.86 2.28 2.00
CA THR A 101 -27.19 1.77 2.37
C THR A 101 -28.17 2.07 1.24
N VAL A 102 -28.79 1.04 0.67
CA VAL A 102 -29.75 1.13 -0.45
C VAL A 102 -30.99 0.27 -0.18
N GLU A 103 -32.14 0.63 -0.75
CA GLU A 103 -33.36 -0.19 -0.76
C GLU A 103 -33.74 -0.63 -2.18
N ALA A 104 -34.01 -1.92 -2.34
CA ALA A 104 -34.57 -2.54 -3.54
C ALA A 104 -35.95 -3.12 -3.18
N GLY A 105 -37.02 -2.36 -3.44
CA GLY A 105 -38.38 -2.75 -3.05
C GLY A 105 -38.50 -2.90 -1.51
N PRO A 106 -39.03 -4.03 -0.99
CA PRO A 106 -39.15 -4.30 0.45
C PRO A 106 -37.85 -4.77 1.11
N VAL A 107 -36.70 -4.70 0.41
CA VAL A 107 -35.40 -5.21 0.89
C VAL A 107 -34.41 -4.06 1.04
N GLY A 108 -33.85 -3.91 2.24
CA GLY A 108 -32.72 -3.04 2.55
C GLY A 108 -31.40 -3.81 2.43
N VAL A 109 -30.42 -3.21 1.76
CA VAL A 109 -29.12 -3.81 1.45
C VAL A 109 -28.00 -2.86 1.89
N ILE A 110 -27.02 -3.39 2.61
CA ILE A 110 -25.80 -2.67 2.96
C ILE A 110 -24.68 -3.21 2.08
N VAL A 111 -24.19 -2.40 1.13
CA VAL A 111 -23.10 -2.78 0.21
C VAL A 111 -21.80 -2.18 0.71
N THR A 112 -20.79 -3.01 0.98
CA THR A 112 -19.51 -2.57 1.53
C THR A 112 -18.33 -2.90 0.61
N PHE A 113 -17.60 -1.86 0.23
CA PHE A 113 -16.32 -1.94 -0.46
C PHE A 113 -15.17 -1.87 0.56
N LEU A 114 -14.70 -3.04 1.02
CA LEU A 114 -13.60 -3.18 1.96
C LEU A 114 -12.26 -3.24 1.21
N ASN A 115 -11.44 -2.22 1.46
CA ASN A 115 -10.06 -2.10 1.00
C ASN A 115 -9.18 -2.20 2.26
N PRO A 116 -8.60 -3.38 2.57
CA PRO A 116 -7.92 -3.59 3.85
C PRO A 116 -6.70 -2.69 4.05
N ILE A 117 -6.46 -2.33 5.32
CA ILE A 117 -5.20 -1.74 5.78
C ILE A 117 -4.67 -2.66 6.87
N GLU A 118 -3.55 -3.32 6.59
CA GLU A 118 -3.08 -4.51 7.31
C GLU A 118 -1.75 -4.18 8.01
N LEU A 119 -1.86 -3.54 9.18
CA LEU A 119 -0.72 -2.91 9.86
C LEU A 119 0.45 -3.85 10.16
N ASP A 120 0.15 -5.11 10.49
CA ASP A 120 1.11 -6.07 11.07
C ASP A 120 1.58 -7.18 10.11
N ASP A 121 0.92 -7.38 8.94
CA ASP A 121 1.34 -8.34 7.91
C ASP A 121 1.49 -7.65 6.55
N LEU A 122 2.74 -7.42 6.15
CA LEU A 122 3.07 -6.73 4.91
C LEU A 122 2.77 -7.54 3.64
N ALA A 123 2.63 -8.87 3.74
CA ALA A 123 2.14 -9.68 2.62
C ALA A 123 0.63 -9.49 2.41
N LEU A 124 -0.14 -9.29 3.49
CA LEU A 124 -1.56 -8.91 3.37
C LEU A 124 -1.72 -7.46 2.89
N GLN A 125 -0.94 -6.51 3.44
CA GLN A 125 -1.00 -5.10 3.03
C GLN A 125 -0.67 -4.91 1.54
N SER A 126 0.24 -5.71 0.99
CA SER A 126 0.67 -5.64 -0.42
C SER A 126 -0.18 -6.45 -1.39
N PHE A 127 -1.24 -7.13 -0.94
CA PHE A 127 -2.20 -7.76 -1.85
C PHE A 127 -2.96 -6.69 -2.67
N PRO A 128 -2.91 -6.71 -4.01
CA PRO A 128 -3.65 -5.79 -4.87
C PRO A 128 -5.11 -6.25 -5.02
N PHE A 129 -5.76 -6.53 -3.89
CA PHE A 129 -7.08 -7.13 -3.75
C PHE A 129 -7.98 -6.32 -2.81
N MET A 130 -9.27 -6.32 -3.08
CA MET A 130 -10.34 -5.72 -2.27
C MET A 130 -11.54 -6.68 -2.17
N TYR A 131 -12.38 -6.53 -1.15
CA TYR A 131 -13.63 -7.28 -1.02
C TYR A 131 -14.84 -6.39 -1.28
N MET A 132 -15.77 -6.83 -2.12
CA MET A 132 -17.14 -6.32 -2.12
C MET A 132 -17.99 -7.35 -1.39
N TYR A 133 -18.61 -6.95 -0.29
CA TYR A 133 -19.57 -7.79 0.40
C TYR A 133 -20.87 -7.03 0.64
N TYR A 134 -21.95 -7.75 0.86
CA TYR A 134 -23.22 -7.14 1.20
C TYR A 134 -23.99 -7.95 2.25
N ASP A 135 -24.75 -7.22 3.05
CA ASP A 135 -25.64 -7.74 4.09
C ASP A 135 -27.09 -7.34 3.70
N VAL A 136 -28.05 -8.27 3.78
CA VAL A 136 -29.44 -8.10 3.31
C VAL A 136 -30.42 -8.18 4.48
N SER A 137 -31.45 -7.35 4.49
CA SER A 137 -32.53 -7.37 5.50
C SER A 137 -33.86 -6.86 4.94
N THR A 138 -34.99 -7.40 5.41
CA THR A 138 -36.34 -7.06 4.91
C THR A 138 -36.97 -5.92 5.72
N THR A 139 -37.52 -4.90 5.05
CA THR A 139 -38.02 -3.67 5.68
C THR A 139 -39.48 -3.73 6.13
N ASP A 140 -40.25 -4.70 5.64
CA ASP A 140 -41.69 -4.88 5.97
C ASP A 140 -41.97 -6.01 6.98
N GLY A 141 -40.95 -6.76 7.39
CA GLY A 141 -41.04 -7.86 8.36
C GLY A 141 -41.46 -9.21 7.79
N ARG A 142 -41.54 -9.40 6.47
CA ARG A 142 -41.74 -10.70 5.81
C ARG A 142 -40.42 -11.28 5.31
N ALA A 143 -40.37 -12.58 5.04
CA ALA A 143 -39.28 -13.16 4.24
C ALA A 143 -39.54 -12.90 2.75
N HIS A 144 -38.47 -12.71 1.99
CA HIS A 144 -38.48 -12.37 0.57
C HIS A 144 -37.49 -13.21 -0.22
N SER A 145 -37.88 -13.67 -1.41
CA SER A 145 -36.99 -14.43 -2.29
C SER A 145 -36.00 -13.48 -2.96
N VAL A 146 -34.69 -13.65 -2.75
CA VAL A 146 -33.66 -12.72 -3.22
C VAL A 146 -32.58 -13.40 -4.04
N GLN A 147 -32.35 -12.88 -5.25
CA GLN A 147 -31.24 -13.28 -6.12
C GLN A 147 -30.41 -12.04 -6.47
N VAL A 148 -29.11 -12.22 -6.67
CA VAL A 148 -28.19 -11.14 -7.05
C VAL A 148 -27.40 -11.48 -8.30
N PHE A 149 -26.91 -10.45 -8.99
CA PHE A 149 -25.98 -10.54 -10.11
C PHE A 149 -24.92 -9.44 -10.03
N THR A 150 -23.67 -9.79 -10.30
CA THR A 150 -22.58 -8.82 -10.48
C THR A 150 -21.65 -9.31 -11.58
N ASP A 151 -21.14 -8.36 -12.37
CA ASP A 151 -20.16 -8.61 -13.41
C ASP A 151 -19.05 -7.56 -13.42
N VAL A 152 -17.89 -7.96 -13.93
CA VAL A 152 -16.83 -7.06 -14.38
C VAL A 152 -16.44 -7.37 -15.82
N THR A 153 -15.84 -6.42 -16.51
CA THR A 153 -15.49 -6.52 -17.94
C THR A 153 -14.04 -6.07 -18.19
N GLY A 154 -13.65 -5.87 -19.45
CA GLY A 154 -12.25 -5.69 -19.83
C GLY A 154 -11.63 -4.31 -19.55
N GLU A 155 -12.40 -3.25 -19.29
CA GLU A 155 -11.88 -1.87 -19.15
C GLU A 155 -10.87 -1.66 -18.02
N TRP A 156 -10.73 -2.62 -17.09
CA TRP A 156 -9.69 -2.62 -16.05
C TRP A 156 -8.27 -2.90 -16.60
N LEU A 157 -8.14 -3.34 -17.85
CA LEU A 157 -6.89 -3.84 -18.44
C LEU A 157 -6.28 -2.92 -19.51
N ALA A 158 -7.12 -2.10 -20.16
CA ALA A 158 -6.74 -1.00 -21.05
C ALA A 158 -7.94 -0.07 -21.27
N ALA A 159 -7.69 1.22 -21.51
CA ALA A 159 -8.70 2.17 -21.97
C ALA A 159 -8.97 2.09 -23.49
N ASP A 160 -8.06 1.49 -24.27
CA ASP A 160 -8.29 1.15 -25.67
C ASP A 160 -9.18 -0.10 -25.77
N SER A 161 -10.48 0.11 -26.00
CA SER A 161 -11.48 -0.96 -26.04
C SER A 161 -11.29 -1.96 -27.20
N ALA A 162 -10.45 -1.65 -28.20
CA ALA A 162 -10.11 -2.58 -29.26
C ALA A 162 -9.06 -3.63 -28.83
N LYS A 163 -8.37 -3.45 -27.69
CA LYS A 163 -7.33 -4.40 -27.26
C LYS A 163 -7.92 -5.75 -26.87
N LYS A 164 -7.42 -6.79 -27.54
CA LYS A 164 -7.87 -8.18 -27.35
C LYS A 164 -7.49 -8.70 -25.96
N ILE A 165 -8.49 -9.19 -25.25
CA ILE A 165 -8.35 -9.88 -23.96
C ILE A 165 -8.55 -11.40 -24.14
N ALA A 166 -7.88 -12.16 -23.27
CA ALA A 166 -8.14 -13.57 -23.04
C ALA A 166 -8.43 -13.80 -21.56
N TRP A 167 -9.24 -14.80 -21.27
CA TRP A 167 -9.78 -15.09 -19.95
C TRP A 167 -9.79 -16.58 -19.66
N ASN A 168 -9.69 -16.95 -18.39
CA ASN A 168 -9.96 -18.31 -17.93
C ASN A 168 -10.93 -18.28 -16.76
N PHE A 169 -11.65 -19.39 -16.59
CA PHE A 169 -12.36 -19.72 -15.37
C PHE A 169 -11.57 -20.76 -14.57
N THR A 170 -11.73 -20.79 -13.25
CA THR A 170 -11.27 -21.88 -12.41
C THR A 170 -12.22 -22.06 -11.24
N GLU A 171 -12.54 -23.33 -10.95
CA GLU A 171 -13.31 -23.77 -9.80
C GLU A 171 -12.39 -24.60 -8.90
N THR A 172 -12.47 -24.38 -7.60
CA THR A 172 -11.79 -25.17 -6.57
C THR A 172 -12.83 -25.78 -5.62
N ASP A 173 -12.38 -26.44 -4.55
CA ASP A 173 -13.27 -26.92 -3.49
C ASP A 173 -13.93 -25.76 -2.70
N SER A 174 -13.32 -24.56 -2.69
CA SER A 174 -13.69 -23.44 -1.80
C SER A 174 -14.04 -22.11 -2.50
N MET A 175 -13.78 -21.99 -3.81
CA MET A 175 -14.04 -20.75 -4.55
C MET A 175 -14.19 -20.96 -6.06
N PHE A 176 -14.85 -20.00 -6.69
CA PHE A 176 -14.89 -19.81 -8.14
C PHE A 176 -14.10 -18.53 -8.47
N TYR A 177 -13.30 -18.52 -9.54
CA TYR A 177 -12.67 -17.29 -10.01
C TYR A 177 -12.49 -17.19 -11.52
N HIS A 178 -12.57 -15.95 -12.00
CA HIS A 178 -12.16 -15.53 -13.33
C HIS A 178 -10.77 -14.89 -13.23
N ASN A 179 -9.92 -15.14 -14.22
CA ASN A 179 -8.70 -14.37 -14.46
C ASN A 179 -8.68 -13.90 -15.92
N VAL A 180 -8.34 -12.63 -16.16
CA VAL A 180 -8.48 -11.95 -17.46
C VAL A 180 -7.27 -11.06 -17.70
N SER A 181 -6.75 -11.02 -18.92
CA SER A 181 -5.66 -10.11 -19.28
C SER A 181 -5.53 -9.90 -20.79
N LEU A 182 -4.79 -8.87 -21.22
CA LEU A 182 -4.51 -8.63 -22.64
C LEU A 182 -3.77 -9.83 -23.26
N THR A 183 -4.10 -10.19 -24.51
CA THR A 183 -3.38 -11.25 -25.25
C THR A 183 -1.98 -10.84 -25.67
N SER A 184 -1.69 -9.54 -25.71
CA SER A 184 -0.38 -8.97 -25.96
C SER A 184 -0.04 -8.01 -24.82
N LYS A 185 0.69 -8.53 -23.82
CA LYS A 185 1.14 -7.75 -22.66
C LYS A 185 2.49 -7.12 -22.97
N ALA A 186 2.59 -5.80 -22.87
CA ALA A 186 3.88 -5.14 -22.70
C ALA A 186 4.17 -5.05 -21.18
N ARG A 187 5.39 -5.39 -20.78
CA ARG A 187 5.79 -5.55 -19.37
C ARG A 187 6.26 -4.22 -18.80
N LEU A 188 5.82 -3.86 -17.59
CA LEU A 188 6.03 -2.55 -16.96
C LEU A 188 5.49 -1.36 -17.79
N SER A 189 4.42 -1.57 -18.55
CA SER A 189 3.77 -0.53 -19.37
C SER A 189 2.34 -0.23 -18.95
N TYR A 190 1.92 0.98 -19.26
CA TYR A 190 0.58 1.51 -19.07
C TYR A 190 0.17 2.29 -20.33
N ASP A 191 -1.12 2.49 -20.53
CA ASP A 191 -1.64 3.30 -21.63
C ASP A 191 -1.61 4.82 -21.32
N GLY A 192 -2.01 5.64 -22.29
CA GLY A 192 -2.07 7.10 -22.13
C GLY A 192 -3.08 7.60 -21.07
N GLN A 193 -3.86 6.72 -20.44
CA GLN A 193 -4.76 7.03 -19.32
C GLN A 193 -4.25 6.49 -17.98
N GLY A 194 -3.17 5.71 -17.95
CA GLY A 194 -2.61 5.12 -16.73
C GLY A 194 -3.07 3.69 -16.43
N VAL A 195 -3.82 3.02 -17.32
CA VAL A 195 -4.23 1.63 -17.11
C VAL A 195 -3.07 0.69 -17.41
N ALA A 196 -2.75 -0.25 -16.51
CA ALA A 196 -1.58 -1.12 -16.63
C ALA A 196 -1.80 -2.31 -17.57
N GLU A 197 -1.01 -2.38 -18.65
CA GLU A 197 -1.21 -3.34 -19.75
C GLU A 197 -0.52 -4.70 -19.53
N ASP A 198 0.29 -4.82 -18.48
CA ASP A 198 0.83 -6.10 -17.97
C ASP A 198 -0.09 -6.78 -16.95
N SER A 199 -1.16 -6.11 -16.51
CA SER A 199 -2.00 -6.57 -15.42
C SER A 199 -2.83 -7.82 -15.75
N ILE A 200 -3.28 -8.47 -14.68
CA ILE A 200 -4.27 -9.53 -14.70
C ILE A 200 -5.40 -9.13 -13.76
N LEU A 201 -6.60 -9.03 -14.30
CA LEU A 201 -7.85 -8.84 -13.55
C LEU A 201 -8.27 -10.18 -12.95
N TRP A 202 -8.56 -10.18 -11.66
CA TRP A 202 -9.10 -11.32 -10.93
C TRP A 202 -10.46 -10.96 -10.33
N PHE A 203 -11.45 -11.82 -10.51
CA PHE A 203 -12.77 -11.68 -9.89
C PHE A 203 -13.23 -13.02 -9.35
N ALA A 204 -13.49 -13.10 -8.04
CA ALA A 204 -13.70 -14.36 -7.34
C ALA A 204 -14.90 -14.34 -6.40
N SER A 205 -15.57 -15.48 -6.28
CA SER A 205 -16.67 -15.76 -5.35
C SER A 205 -16.29 -16.89 -4.41
N SER A 206 -16.75 -16.83 -3.17
CA SER A 206 -16.78 -18.01 -2.31
C SER A 206 -17.62 -19.14 -2.93
N LYS A 207 -17.36 -20.37 -2.49
CA LYS A 207 -18.16 -21.57 -2.77
C LYS A 207 -18.38 -22.35 -1.48
N SER A 208 -19.57 -22.92 -1.30
CA SER A 208 -19.90 -23.88 -0.25
C SER A 208 -20.90 -24.93 -0.76
N ASP A 209 -21.11 -26.00 0.00
CA ASP A 209 -22.08 -27.06 -0.36
C ASP A 209 -23.55 -26.57 -0.41
N SER A 210 -23.82 -25.39 0.15
CA SER A 210 -25.12 -24.72 0.17
C SER A 210 -25.16 -23.49 -0.75
N ASP A 211 -24.22 -23.39 -1.71
CA ASP A 211 -24.05 -22.20 -2.54
C ASP A 211 -24.76 -22.34 -3.89
N HIS A 212 -25.80 -21.55 -4.10
CA HIS A 212 -26.50 -21.44 -5.38
C HIS A 212 -25.90 -20.35 -6.29
N THR A 213 -24.58 -20.18 -6.22
CA THR A 213 -23.82 -19.36 -7.17
C THR A 213 -23.71 -20.07 -8.52
N THR A 214 -24.02 -19.33 -9.58
CA THR A 214 -23.82 -19.66 -11.00
C THR A 214 -22.96 -18.57 -11.65
N HIS A 215 -22.30 -18.88 -12.75
CA HIS A 215 -21.32 -18.00 -13.38
C HIS A 215 -21.47 -17.93 -14.90
N ARG A 216 -20.84 -16.93 -15.52
CA ARG A 216 -20.71 -16.86 -16.98
C ARG A 216 -19.46 -16.12 -17.41
N LEU A 217 -18.89 -16.53 -18.54
CA LEU A 217 -17.85 -15.82 -19.27
C LEU A 217 -18.35 -15.53 -20.69
N GLY A 218 -18.07 -14.33 -21.20
CA GLY A 218 -18.50 -13.89 -22.53
C GLY A 218 -19.56 -12.78 -22.45
N SER A 219 -20.35 -12.63 -23.51
CA SER A 219 -21.28 -11.52 -23.75
C SER A 219 -22.03 -10.97 -22.52
N ALA A 220 -21.70 -9.74 -22.09
CA ALA A 220 -22.32 -9.04 -20.96
C ALA A 220 -23.83 -8.84 -21.14
N VAL A 221 -24.27 -8.54 -22.37
CA VAL A 221 -25.70 -8.43 -22.71
C VAL A 221 -26.43 -9.74 -22.42
N ASN A 222 -25.84 -10.89 -22.78
CA ASN A 222 -26.44 -12.19 -22.47
C ASN A 222 -26.37 -12.52 -20.98
N SER A 223 -25.27 -12.21 -20.28
CA SER A 223 -25.15 -12.41 -18.83
C SER A 223 -26.27 -11.68 -18.06
N LEU A 224 -26.43 -10.38 -18.30
CA LEU A 224 -27.47 -9.58 -17.65
C LEU A 224 -28.88 -10.00 -18.11
N LYS A 225 -29.05 -10.38 -19.38
CA LYS A 225 -30.33 -10.91 -19.88
C LYS A 225 -30.72 -12.21 -19.19
N MET A 226 -29.79 -13.15 -19.01
CA MET A 226 -30.08 -14.45 -18.39
C MET A 226 -30.49 -14.29 -16.92
N PHE A 227 -29.86 -13.37 -16.20
CA PHE A 227 -30.34 -12.97 -14.86
C PHE A 227 -31.72 -12.30 -14.91
N THR A 228 -31.95 -11.38 -15.86
CA THR A 228 -33.21 -10.65 -16.03
C THR A 228 -34.39 -11.53 -16.46
N GLU A 229 -34.15 -12.64 -17.14
CA GLU A 229 -35.19 -13.62 -17.52
C GLU A 229 -35.32 -14.79 -16.53
N ASN A 230 -34.22 -15.29 -15.96
CA ASN A 230 -34.19 -16.59 -15.27
C ASN A 230 -33.57 -16.56 -13.85
N ARG A 231 -33.05 -15.41 -13.40
CA ARG A 231 -32.33 -15.20 -12.12
C ARG A 231 -31.04 -16.00 -11.90
N VAL A 232 -30.68 -16.87 -12.84
CA VAL A 232 -29.46 -17.70 -12.83
C VAL A 232 -28.67 -17.55 -14.12
N LEU A 233 -27.40 -17.97 -14.09
CA LEU A 233 -26.53 -18.12 -15.26
C LEU A 233 -26.40 -19.60 -15.65
N ASP A 234 -25.94 -19.87 -16.87
CA ASP A 234 -25.82 -21.22 -17.45
C ASP A 234 -24.46 -21.89 -17.24
N ASN A 235 -23.56 -21.29 -16.45
CA ASN A 235 -22.20 -21.75 -16.20
C ASN A 235 -21.36 -21.89 -17.49
N ALA A 236 -21.73 -21.16 -18.56
CA ALA A 236 -21.05 -21.23 -19.86
C ALA A 236 -19.70 -20.51 -19.86
N HIS A 237 -18.69 -21.16 -20.43
CA HIS A 237 -17.34 -20.61 -20.61
C HIS A 237 -17.12 -20.30 -22.10
N ASP A 238 -17.42 -19.07 -22.52
CA ASP A 238 -17.07 -18.58 -23.85
C ASP A 238 -15.54 -18.66 -24.06
N THR A 239 -15.10 -18.96 -25.28
CA THR A 239 -13.69 -19.07 -25.68
C THR A 239 -13.36 -18.27 -26.94
N ASP A 240 -14.31 -17.49 -27.50
CA ASP A 240 -14.06 -16.52 -28.57
C ASP A 240 -13.41 -15.24 -28.00
N TYR A 241 -12.14 -15.34 -27.61
CA TYR A 241 -11.35 -14.21 -27.13
C TYR A 241 -11.41 -13.03 -28.11
N ARG A 242 -11.72 -11.83 -27.64
CA ARG A 242 -12.02 -10.63 -28.45
C ARG A 242 -11.59 -9.36 -27.75
N GLY A 243 -11.64 -8.22 -28.44
CA GLY A 243 -11.42 -6.91 -27.82
C GLY A 243 -12.41 -6.62 -26.70
N ILE A 244 -12.00 -5.77 -25.76
CA ILE A 244 -12.79 -5.33 -24.60
C ILE A 244 -14.20 -4.90 -25.02
N ASP A 245 -14.36 -4.20 -26.15
CA ASP A 245 -15.67 -3.89 -26.75
C ASP A 245 -15.64 -3.96 -28.29
N GLU A 246 -15.22 -5.11 -28.84
CA GLU A 246 -15.02 -5.29 -30.30
C GLU A 246 -16.29 -5.69 -31.07
N ARG A 247 -17.27 -6.31 -30.39
CA ARG A 247 -18.52 -6.86 -30.96
C ARG A 247 -19.63 -6.89 -29.92
N ASP A 248 -19.28 -7.46 -28.77
CA ASP A 248 -20.09 -7.60 -27.57
C ASP A 248 -19.13 -7.68 -26.39
N THR A 249 -19.29 -6.78 -25.42
CA THR A 249 -18.38 -6.62 -24.27
C THR A 249 -18.26 -7.93 -23.48
N PRO A 250 -17.06 -8.52 -23.29
CA PRO A 250 -16.89 -9.72 -22.49
C PRO A 250 -17.04 -9.42 -21.00
N SER A 251 -18.03 -10.06 -20.37
CA SER A 251 -18.27 -10.08 -18.93
C SER A 251 -17.70 -11.32 -18.25
N PHE A 252 -17.41 -11.15 -16.97
CA PHE A 252 -16.99 -12.16 -16.01
C PHE A 252 -17.95 -12.03 -14.83
N ALA A 253 -18.99 -12.87 -14.83
CA ALA A 253 -20.21 -12.63 -14.09
C ALA A 253 -20.53 -13.75 -13.10
N PHE A 254 -21.02 -13.37 -11.93
CA PHE A 254 -21.62 -14.26 -10.93
C PHE A 254 -23.09 -13.86 -10.70
N ALA A 255 -23.97 -14.85 -10.61
CA ALA A 255 -25.32 -14.71 -10.07
C ALA A 255 -25.52 -15.70 -8.93
N ARG A 256 -26.18 -15.29 -7.85
CA ARG A 256 -26.37 -16.12 -6.65
C ARG A 256 -27.80 -16.01 -6.15
N ASP A 257 -28.43 -17.15 -5.93
CA ASP A 257 -29.71 -17.24 -5.21
C ASP A 257 -29.46 -17.35 -3.70
N LEU A 258 -30.20 -16.56 -2.91
CA LEU A 258 -30.17 -16.58 -1.46
C LEU A 258 -31.41 -17.26 -0.86
N GLY A 259 -32.41 -17.58 -1.69
CA GLY A 259 -33.72 -18.08 -1.26
C GLY A 259 -34.51 -17.04 -0.46
N ASP A 260 -35.44 -17.52 0.36
CA ASP A 260 -36.28 -16.69 1.23
C ASP A 260 -35.50 -16.13 2.42
N VAL A 261 -35.09 -14.86 2.33
CA VAL A 261 -34.37 -14.15 3.39
C VAL A 261 -35.26 -13.16 4.14
N SER A 262 -35.16 -13.15 5.48
CA SER A 262 -35.53 -11.98 6.31
C SER A 262 -34.29 -11.16 6.70
N SER A 263 -33.17 -11.84 6.90
CA SER A 263 -31.85 -11.25 7.12
C SER A 263 -30.76 -12.28 6.79
N THR A 264 -29.66 -11.88 6.15
CA THR A 264 -28.48 -12.74 5.98
C THR A 264 -27.82 -13.04 7.33
N SER A 265 -27.46 -14.30 7.60
CA SER A 265 -26.67 -14.68 8.80
C SER A 265 -25.20 -14.23 8.68
N ASP A 266 -24.66 -14.35 7.47
CA ASP A 266 -23.29 -14.06 7.10
C ASP A 266 -23.28 -13.24 5.81
N ALA A 267 -22.34 -12.31 5.69
CA ALA A 267 -22.21 -11.46 4.51
C ALA A 267 -21.73 -12.27 3.30
N VAL A 268 -22.44 -12.15 2.16
CA VAL A 268 -21.96 -12.71 0.89
C VAL A 268 -20.82 -11.85 0.37
N VAL A 269 -19.72 -12.47 -0.05
CA VAL A 269 -18.47 -11.79 -0.41
C VAL A 269 -17.93 -12.19 -1.78
N TRP A 270 -17.51 -11.19 -2.53
CA TRP A 270 -16.68 -11.29 -3.73
C TRP A 270 -15.34 -10.58 -3.53
N ALA A 271 -14.29 -11.06 -4.19
CA ALA A 271 -12.99 -10.39 -4.24
C ALA A 271 -12.67 -9.92 -5.66
N LEU A 272 -12.09 -8.71 -5.77
CA LEU A 272 -11.64 -8.09 -7.03
C LEU A 272 -10.16 -7.73 -6.92
N GLY A 273 -9.41 -7.85 -8.02
CA GLY A 273 -7.97 -7.62 -8.02
C GLY A 273 -7.36 -7.24 -9.37
N LEU A 274 -6.27 -6.48 -9.34
CA LEU A 274 -5.38 -6.24 -10.48
C LEU A 274 -3.94 -6.59 -10.11
N THR A 275 -3.47 -7.77 -10.51
CA THR A 275 -2.13 -8.26 -10.16
C THR A 275 -1.14 -7.99 -11.27
N ARG A 276 0.06 -7.51 -10.90
CA ARG A 276 1.20 -7.27 -11.78
C ARG A 276 2.44 -7.90 -11.12
N ASP A 277 3.34 -8.49 -11.91
CA ASP A 277 4.64 -8.97 -11.45
C ASP A 277 5.64 -8.92 -12.63
N PRO A 278 6.67 -8.06 -12.60
CA PRO A 278 7.06 -7.12 -11.54
C PRO A 278 6.09 -5.94 -11.40
N LEU A 279 6.22 -5.21 -10.30
CA LEU A 279 5.51 -3.95 -10.07
C LEU A 279 6.27 -2.76 -10.67
N VAL A 280 7.59 -2.72 -10.43
CA VAL A 280 8.50 -1.60 -10.68
C VAL A 280 9.86 -2.12 -11.18
N SER A 281 10.55 -1.37 -12.03
CA SER A 281 12.00 -1.51 -12.27
C SER A 281 12.76 -0.35 -11.63
N PHE A 282 13.83 -0.65 -10.91
CA PHE A 282 14.64 0.31 -10.16
C PHE A 282 16.11 -0.11 -10.16
N GLN A 283 17.02 0.79 -10.55
CA GLN A 283 18.47 0.52 -10.66
C GLN A 283 18.81 -0.77 -11.44
N THR A 284 18.12 -1.03 -12.56
CA THR A 284 18.16 -2.26 -13.38
C THR A 284 17.56 -3.53 -12.75
N TYR A 285 17.17 -3.51 -11.48
CA TYR A 285 16.48 -4.62 -10.82
C TYR A 285 14.96 -4.49 -10.96
N GLU A 286 14.32 -5.56 -11.41
CA GLU A 286 12.87 -5.68 -11.44
C GLU A 286 12.37 -6.19 -10.09
N ARG A 287 11.36 -5.51 -9.55
CA ARG A 287 10.91 -5.69 -8.17
C ARG A 287 9.48 -6.23 -8.13
N ARG A 288 9.32 -7.35 -7.41
CA ARG A 288 8.10 -8.15 -7.33
C ARG A 288 7.19 -7.65 -6.20
N PRO A 289 5.88 -7.92 -6.22
CA PRO A 289 4.99 -7.63 -5.09
C PRO A 289 5.49 -8.27 -3.79
N HIS A 290 5.43 -7.56 -2.67
CA HIS A 290 5.92 -8.09 -1.39
C HIS A 290 5.19 -9.38 -0.94
N TYR A 291 3.92 -9.57 -1.32
CA TYR A 291 3.19 -10.81 -1.04
C TYR A 291 3.84 -12.06 -1.66
N ALA A 292 4.66 -11.92 -2.72
CA ALA A 292 5.34 -13.02 -3.39
C ALA A 292 6.34 -13.77 -2.50
N MET A 293 6.80 -13.15 -1.40
CA MET A 293 7.62 -13.81 -0.36
C MET A 293 6.83 -14.92 0.38
N LYS A 294 5.51 -14.81 0.45
CA LYS A 294 4.61 -15.71 1.20
C LYS A 294 3.71 -16.55 0.28
N TYR A 295 3.33 -15.98 -0.88
CA TYR A 295 2.47 -16.59 -1.89
C TYR A 295 3.13 -16.44 -3.27
N PRO A 296 3.99 -17.38 -3.71
CA PRO A 296 4.71 -17.27 -4.97
C PRO A 296 3.82 -17.47 -6.20
N ASP A 297 2.59 -17.96 -6.00
CA ASP A 297 1.53 -18.06 -6.99
C ASP A 297 0.33 -17.16 -6.62
N VAL A 298 -0.30 -16.60 -7.65
CA VAL A 298 -1.37 -15.61 -7.51
C VAL A 298 -2.73 -16.26 -7.18
N SER A 299 -2.96 -17.52 -7.60
CA SER A 299 -4.17 -18.25 -7.20
C SER A 299 -4.13 -18.60 -5.71
N GLN A 300 -2.96 -18.99 -5.18
CA GLN A 300 -2.73 -19.15 -3.75
C GLN A 300 -2.93 -17.83 -2.99
N ALA A 301 -2.44 -16.71 -3.53
CA ALA A 301 -2.65 -15.38 -2.96
C ALA A 301 -4.15 -15.00 -2.89
N MET A 302 -4.89 -15.18 -3.98
CA MET A 302 -6.34 -14.93 -4.03
C MET A 302 -7.12 -15.88 -3.10
N THR A 303 -6.71 -17.15 -3.00
CA THR A 303 -7.31 -18.13 -2.08
C THR A 303 -7.12 -17.72 -0.63
N ALA A 304 -5.90 -17.31 -0.25
CA ALA A 304 -5.59 -16.83 1.09
C ALA A 304 -6.29 -15.49 1.42
N PHE A 305 -6.50 -14.63 0.43
CA PHE A 305 -7.28 -13.41 0.57
C PHE A 305 -8.77 -13.74 0.80
N LEU A 306 -9.43 -14.39 -0.14
CA LEU A 306 -10.87 -14.65 -0.10
C LEU A 306 -11.29 -15.46 1.13
N SER A 307 -10.51 -16.47 1.54
CA SER A 307 -10.76 -17.21 2.79
C SER A 307 -10.44 -16.42 4.07
N GLY A 308 -9.57 -15.42 3.99
CA GLY A 308 -9.22 -14.51 5.10
C GLY A 308 -10.22 -13.37 5.35
N PHE A 309 -11.35 -13.33 4.60
CA PHE A 309 -12.33 -12.25 4.64
C PHE A 309 -12.82 -11.89 6.05
N GLY A 310 -13.18 -12.88 6.87
CA GLY A 310 -13.72 -12.64 8.22
C GLY A 310 -12.74 -11.90 9.13
N ASP A 311 -11.48 -12.34 9.14
CA ASP A 311 -10.44 -11.69 9.93
C ASP A 311 -10.06 -10.31 9.37
N ALA A 312 -10.06 -10.14 8.05
CA ALA A 312 -9.86 -8.84 7.41
C ALA A 312 -10.99 -7.85 7.74
N LYS A 313 -12.26 -8.28 7.70
CA LYS A 313 -13.43 -7.49 8.14
C LYS A 313 -13.31 -7.08 9.61
N ASN A 314 -12.85 -7.99 10.48
CA ASN A 314 -12.63 -7.71 11.90
C ASN A 314 -11.49 -6.70 12.17
N ARG A 315 -10.32 -6.89 11.54
CA ARG A 315 -9.18 -5.93 11.67
C ARG A 315 -9.54 -4.55 11.11
N ALA A 316 -10.23 -4.51 9.97
CA ALA A 316 -10.75 -3.29 9.36
C ALA A 316 -11.71 -2.52 10.29
N ILE A 317 -12.71 -3.21 10.87
CA ILE A 317 -13.65 -2.62 11.84
C ILE A 317 -12.90 -2.07 13.07
N TYR A 318 -11.91 -2.80 13.60
CA TYR A 318 -11.11 -2.35 14.74
C TYR A 318 -10.30 -1.09 14.42
N LEU A 319 -9.60 -1.07 13.28
CA LEU A 319 -8.80 0.07 12.84
C LEU A 319 -9.66 1.31 12.56
N ASP A 320 -10.78 1.14 11.86
CA ASP A 320 -11.75 2.21 11.59
C ASP A 320 -12.28 2.81 12.90
N ASN A 321 -12.72 1.97 13.83
CA ASN A 321 -13.28 2.43 15.11
C ASN A 321 -12.23 3.17 15.93
N SER A 322 -10.96 2.76 15.87
CA SER A 322 -9.83 3.44 16.53
C SER A 322 -9.56 4.82 15.93
N LEU A 323 -9.36 4.89 14.61
CA LEU A 323 -9.04 6.14 13.89
C LEU A 323 -10.20 7.13 13.89
N MET A 324 -11.43 6.68 13.58
CA MET A 324 -12.60 7.55 13.52
C MET A 324 -13.00 8.07 14.91
N LYS A 325 -12.80 7.29 15.98
CA LYS A 325 -13.00 7.78 17.37
C LYS A 325 -11.97 8.86 17.73
N ALA A 326 -10.71 8.66 17.34
CA ALA A 326 -9.66 9.65 17.59
C ALA A 326 -9.90 10.94 16.80
N ALA A 327 -10.30 10.84 15.51
CA ALA A 327 -10.58 12.01 14.68
C ALA A 327 -11.83 12.77 15.14
N ARG A 328 -12.92 12.08 15.51
CA ARG A 328 -14.14 12.70 16.04
C ARG A 328 -13.97 13.42 17.39
N SER A 329 -12.84 13.22 18.09
CA SER A 329 -12.49 14.04 19.26
C SER A 329 -11.90 15.41 18.92
N VAL A 330 -11.63 15.68 17.63
CA VAL A 330 -11.37 17.02 17.09
C VAL A 330 -12.68 17.58 16.52
N SER A 331 -13.18 16.98 15.44
CA SER A 331 -14.47 17.34 14.81
C SER A 331 -14.98 16.21 13.90
N ASN A 332 -16.22 16.31 13.40
CA ASN A 332 -16.75 15.31 12.45
C ASN A 332 -16.10 15.48 11.06
N GLU A 333 -15.94 16.71 10.63
CA GLU A 333 -15.29 17.12 9.38
C GLU A 333 -13.85 16.58 9.32
N TYR A 334 -13.13 16.62 10.45
CA TYR A 334 -11.81 16.01 10.55
C TYR A 334 -11.83 14.48 10.40
N ALA A 335 -12.88 13.81 10.87
CA ALA A 335 -13.02 12.36 10.72
C ALA A 335 -13.27 11.93 9.27
N ASP A 336 -14.07 12.69 8.52
CA ASP A 336 -14.30 12.43 7.10
C ASP A 336 -13.02 12.62 6.28
N LEU A 337 -12.23 13.67 6.59
CA LEU A 337 -10.91 13.90 5.99
C LEU A 337 -9.92 12.75 6.30
N VAL A 338 -9.92 12.23 7.54
CA VAL A 338 -9.10 11.07 7.94
C VAL A 338 -9.53 9.78 7.21
N ALA A 339 -10.83 9.57 6.98
CA ALA A 339 -11.35 8.42 6.25
C ALA A 339 -10.88 8.39 4.78
N ILE A 340 -10.89 9.54 4.10
CA ILE A 340 -10.44 9.65 2.71
C ILE A 340 -8.90 9.66 2.61
N GLY A 341 -8.21 10.46 3.43
CA GLY A 341 -6.76 10.66 3.31
C GLY A 341 -5.94 9.37 3.47
N ALA A 342 -6.31 8.51 4.43
CA ALA A 342 -5.63 7.22 4.61
C ALA A 342 -5.73 6.29 3.39
N ARG A 343 -6.89 6.29 2.70
CA ARG A 343 -7.13 5.47 1.50
C ARG A 343 -6.35 5.98 0.30
N ILE A 344 -6.40 7.29 0.04
CA ILE A 344 -5.69 7.92 -1.07
C ILE A 344 -4.17 7.70 -0.93
N THR A 345 -3.60 7.94 0.26
CA THR A 345 -2.16 7.76 0.49
C THR A 345 -1.69 6.33 0.28
N LEU A 346 -2.40 5.32 0.81
CA LEU A 346 -1.98 3.92 0.67
C LEU A 346 -2.27 3.35 -0.72
N GLY A 347 -3.31 3.85 -1.41
CA GLY A 347 -3.60 3.51 -2.80
C GLY A 347 -2.49 3.91 -3.79
N ALA A 348 -1.58 4.80 -3.39
CA ALA A 348 -0.45 5.25 -4.20
C ALA A 348 0.86 4.49 -3.91
N ILE A 349 0.86 3.43 -3.10
CA ILE A 349 2.10 2.77 -2.64
C ILE A 349 2.19 1.30 -3.06
N ASP A 350 3.19 0.98 -3.87
CA ASP A 350 3.59 -0.40 -4.16
C ASP A 350 4.70 -0.85 -3.19
N PHE A 351 4.41 -1.86 -2.37
CA PHE A 351 5.38 -2.55 -1.51
C PHE A 351 6.02 -3.72 -2.27
N THR A 352 7.34 -3.74 -2.33
CA THR A 352 8.12 -4.62 -3.22
C THR A 352 9.24 -5.37 -2.52
N ILE A 353 9.62 -6.51 -3.10
CA ILE A 353 10.90 -7.20 -2.88
C ILE A 353 11.71 -7.19 -4.18
N ALA A 354 13.04 -7.24 -4.09
CA ALA A 354 13.86 -7.53 -5.27
C ALA A 354 13.69 -9.01 -5.70
N ALA A 355 13.95 -9.34 -6.96
CA ALA A 355 14.00 -10.72 -7.42
C ALA A 355 15.37 -11.38 -7.15
N GLY A 356 15.41 -12.66 -6.83
CA GLY A 356 16.65 -13.44 -6.70
C GLY A 356 17.41 -13.19 -5.40
N GLU A 357 18.73 -12.96 -5.49
CA GLU A 357 19.64 -12.93 -4.32
C GLU A 357 19.34 -11.82 -3.28
N HIS A 358 18.44 -10.89 -3.62
CA HIS A 358 18.01 -9.77 -2.78
C HIS A 358 16.55 -9.87 -2.30
N GLU A 359 15.89 -11.04 -2.38
CA GLU A 359 14.47 -11.22 -2.00
C GLU A 359 14.09 -10.81 -0.56
N ASN A 360 15.05 -10.75 0.36
CA ASN A 360 14.83 -10.22 1.72
C ASN A 360 14.82 -8.68 1.81
N GLU A 361 15.06 -7.97 0.72
CA GLU A 361 15.11 -6.51 0.70
C GLU A 361 13.76 -5.89 0.32
N THR A 362 12.98 -5.51 1.32
CA THR A 362 11.77 -4.70 1.14
C THR A 362 12.10 -3.24 0.76
N MET A 363 11.41 -2.72 -0.26
CA MET A 363 11.33 -1.29 -0.61
C MET A 363 9.87 -0.92 -0.94
N ALA A 364 9.49 0.33 -0.75
CA ALA A 364 8.19 0.86 -1.17
C ALA A 364 8.35 2.04 -2.13
N PHE A 365 7.51 2.11 -3.15
CA PHE A 365 7.51 3.20 -4.14
C PHE A 365 6.16 3.90 -4.12
N MET A 366 6.18 5.24 -4.12
CA MET A 366 4.96 6.06 -4.12
C MET A 366 4.75 6.71 -5.48
N ALA A 367 3.60 6.49 -6.12
CA ALA A 367 3.26 7.11 -7.40
C ALA A 367 1.74 7.12 -7.62
N ILE A 368 1.27 7.98 -8.52
CA ILE A 368 -0.07 7.87 -9.11
C ILE A 368 0.13 7.44 -10.57
N ALA A 369 -0.68 6.50 -11.07
CA ALA A 369 -0.53 6.04 -12.44
C ALA A 369 -0.91 7.15 -13.44
N ASN A 370 0.03 7.52 -14.32
CA ASN A 370 -0.03 8.68 -15.22
C ASN A 370 0.14 10.06 -14.54
N ASP A 371 0.73 10.11 -13.35
CA ASP A 371 1.32 11.32 -12.77
C ASP A 371 2.87 11.25 -12.80
N SER A 372 3.53 12.39 -12.93
CA SER A 372 4.89 12.49 -13.49
C SER A 372 6.03 12.54 -12.47
N ARG A 373 5.86 12.01 -11.25
CA ARG A 373 6.97 11.84 -10.28
C ARG A 373 6.84 10.57 -9.43
N VAL A 374 7.94 9.83 -9.29
CA VAL A 374 8.04 8.61 -8.47
C VAL A 374 8.77 8.90 -7.16
N SER A 375 8.15 8.55 -6.03
CA SER A 375 8.63 8.80 -4.67
C SER A 375 9.12 10.24 -4.48
N ALA A 376 8.32 11.20 -4.94
CA ALA A 376 8.59 12.62 -4.80
C ALA A 376 8.71 13.01 -3.31
N VAL A 377 9.80 13.68 -2.95
CA VAL A 377 10.21 13.86 -1.54
C VAL A 377 9.23 14.77 -0.79
N ASP A 378 8.80 15.87 -1.42
CA ASP A 378 7.74 16.77 -0.94
C ASP A 378 6.42 16.05 -0.63
N THR A 379 6.09 15.07 -1.47
CA THR A 379 4.83 14.33 -1.46
C THR A 379 4.88 13.22 -0.40
N ILE A 380 6.02 12.54 -0.25
CA ILE A 380 6.27 11.64 0.87
C ILE A 380 6.23 12.44 2.18
N PHE A 381 6.86 13.63 2.25
CA PHE A 381 6.87 14.51 3.42
C PHE A 381 5.47 14.99 3.83
N ALA A 382 4.63 15.34 2.86
CA ALA A 382 3.21 15.63 3.08
C ALA A 382 2.43 14.39 3.55
N SER A 383 2.69 13.22 2.96
CA SER A 383 1.99 11.97 3.30
C SER A 383 2.40 11.34 4.64
N PHE A 384 3.59 11.68 5.12
CA PHE A 384 4.28 11.02 6.23
C PHE A 384 3.49 10.89 7.54
N PRO A 385 2.60 11.84 7.93
CA PRO A 385 1.76 11.68 9.12
C PRO A 385 0.88 10.44 9.07
N THR A 386 0.28 10.10 7.93
CA THR A 386 -0.43 8.82 7.73
C THR A 386 0.51 7.64 7.91
N ILE A 387 1.67 7.66 7.25
CA ILE A 387 2.60 6.52 7.27
C ILE A 387 3.11 6.23 8.69
N LEU A 388 3.54 7.27 9.42
CA LEU A 388 3.96 7.15 10.82
C LEU A 388 2.80 6.76 11.75
N ARG A 389 1.58 7.24 11.51
CA ARG A 389 0.41 6.95 12.34
C ARG A 389 -0.07 5.50 12.23
N LEU A 390 0.14 4.89 11.05
CA LEU A 390 -0.22 3.50 10.74
C LEU A 390 0.93 2.53 11.05
N ASN A 391 2.11 2.68 10.43
CA ASN A 391 3.29 1.86 10.74
C ASN A 391 4.60 2.56 10.33
N ALA A 392 5.39 3.01 11.31
CA ALA A 392 6.68 3.66 11.08
C ALA A 392 7.77 2.78 10.41
N THR A 393 7.53 1.48 10.24
CA THR A 393 8.38 0.60 9.42
C THR A 393 8.14 0.85 7.92
N TRP A 394 6.92 1.19 7.52
CA TRP A 394 6.57 1.49 6.12
C TRP A 394 7.24 2.79 5.65
N ALA A 395 7.38 3.78 6.53
CA ALA A 395 8.21 4.95 6.31
C ALA A 395 9.69 4.57 6.03
N GLY A 396 10.18 3.54 6.72
CA GLY A 396 11.50 2.95 6.45
C GLY A 396 11.65 2.40 5.03
N TYR A 397 10.60 1.80 4.48
CA TYR A 397 10.60 1.25 3.12
C TYR A 397 10.43 2.32 2.03
N LEU A 398 9.69 3.40 2.28
CA LEU A 398 9.50 4.51 1.33
C LEU A 398 10.77 5.37 1.15
N LEU A 399 11.54 5.57 2.23
CA LEU A 399 12.78 6.35 2.18
C LEU A 399 13.96 5.57 1.58
N ARG A 400 13.93 4.22 1.63
CA ARG A 400 15.06 3.38 1.20
C ARG A 400 15.47 3.59 -0.27
N PRO A 401 14.58 3.62 -1.28
CA PRO A 401 14.96 3.89 -2.66
C PRO A 401 15.75 5.20 -2.85
N LEU A 402 15.31 6.28 -2.20
CA LEU A 402 15.95 7.61 -2.29
C LEU A 402 17.35 7.60 -1.65
N LEU A 403 17.48 6.95 -0.49
CA LEU A 403 18.77 6.79 0.20
C LEU A 403 19.74 5.88 -0.56
N GLU A 404 19.23 4.79 -1.14
CA GLU A 404 20.04 3.84 -1.90
C GLU A 404 20.55 4.47 -3.21
N ALA A 405 19.68 5.14 -3.96
CA ALA A 405 20.09 5.87 -5.16
C ALA A 405 21.04 7.04 -4.83
N GLY A 406 20.90 7.65 -3.65
CA GLY A 406 21.85 8.65 -3.14
C GLY A 406 23.26 8.11 -2.84
N ILE A 407 23.45 6.80 -2.63
CA ILE A 407 24.78 6.18 -2.49
C ILE A 407 25.26 5.44 -3.75
N THR A 408 24.36 4.99 -4.63
CA THR A 408 24.73 4.34 -5.89
C THR A 408 24.69 5.33 -7.07
N SER A 409 23.52 5.58 -7.63
CA SER A 409 23.30 6.30 -8.90
C SER A 409 23.65 7.78 -8.85
N TRP A 410 23.45 8.44 -7.71
CA TRP A 410 23.58 9.90 -7.53
C TRP A 410 24.60 10.25 -6.44
N SER A 411 25.56 9.37 -6.20
CA SER A 411 26.64 9.50 -5.22
C SER A 411 27.45 10.81 -5.29
N GLY A 412 27.48 11.45 -6.47
CA GLY A 412 28.12 12.76 -6.70
C GLY A 412 27.24 14.00 -6.48
N LEU A 413 26.00 13.89 -6.00
CA LEU A 413 25.21 15.04 -5.55
C LEU A 413 25.51 15.36 -4.08
N GLU A 414 25.71 16.63 -3.75
CA GLU A 414 25.88 17.07 -2.34
C GLU A 414 24.55 17.19 -1.58
N TYR A 415 23.42 17.12 -2.29
CA TYR A 415 22.04 17.22 -1.81
C TYR A 415 21.21 15.98 -2.18
N ALA A 416 19.98 15.87 -1.67
CA ALA A 416 19.04 14.82 -2.03
C ALA A 416 18.33 15.14 -3.37
N SER A 417 18.02 14.12 -4.18
CA SER A 417 17.16 14.31 -5.36
C SER A 417 15.73 14.68 -4.93
N PHE A 418 14.98 15.37 -5.80
CA PHE A 418 13.61 15.80 -5.46
C PHE A 418 12.56 14.69 -5.66
N ASP A 419 12.90 13.69 -6.47
CA ASP A 419 12.15 12.48 -6.76
C ASP A 419 13.13 11.38 -7.23
N LEU A 420 12.62 10.20 -7.56
CA LEU A 420 13.37 9.14 -8.24
C LEU A 420 13.32 9.24 -9.78
N GLY A 421 12.52 10.16 -10.32
CA GLY A 421 12.26 10.35 -11.73
C GLY A 421 10.79 10.43 -12.09
N THR A 422 10.52 10.68 -13.37
CA THR A 422 9.17 10.91 -13.90
C THR A 422 8.46 9.66 -14.42
N ASP A 423 9.22 8.61 -14.72
CA ASP A 423 8.76 7.44 -15.46
C ASP A 423 8.31 6.31 -14.52
N TYR A 424 7.12 6.43 -13.93
CA TYR A 424 6.49 5.27 -13.30
C TYR A 424 6.01 4.27 -14.36
N PRO A 425 6.23 2.94 -14.26
CA PRO A 425 6.93 2.19 -13.20
C PRO A 425 8.38 1.79 -13.55
N THR A 426 9.04 2.46 -14.50
CA THR A 426 10.42 2.14 -14.95
C THR A 426 11.39 3.26 -14.58
N ILE A 427 11.88 3.22 -13.34
CA ILE A 427 12.64 4.29 -12.70
C ILE A 427 14.08 4.34 -13.26
N SER A 428 14.42 5.40 -13.99
CA SER A 428 15.69 5.51 -14.72
C SER A 428 16.49 6.80 -14.52
N GLN A 429 15.85 7.94 -14.22
CA GLN A 429 16.48 9.26 -14.17
C GLN A 429 15.81 10.15 -13.11
N ALA A 430 16.51 10.54 -12.05
CA ALA A 430 15.96 11.47 -11.06
C ALA A 430 15.96 12.93 -11.51
N ASN A 431 15.05 13.70 -10.94
CA ASN A 431 15.15 15.15 -10.88
C ASN A 431 16.29 15.58 -9.95
N THR A 432 17.42 15.98 -10.55
CA THR A 432 18.59 16.54 -9.87
C THR A 432 18.67 18.05 -10.01
N ALA A 433 17.53 18.75 -10.11
CA ALA A 433 17.51 20.20 -10.25
C ALA A 433 17.88 20.89 -8.91
N GLU A 434 19.06 21.51 -8.89
CA GLU A 434 19.63 22.20 -7.72
C GLU A 434 18.67 23.20 -7.05
N LYS A 435 17.75 23.82 -7.80
CA LYS A 435 16.74 24.71 -7.22
C LYS A 435 15.85 24.06 -6.15
N TYR A 436 15.65 22.75 -6.16
CA TYR A 436 14.86 22.04 -5.13
C TYR A 436 15.73 21.44 -4.00
N SER A 437 17.06 21.66 -4.02
CA SER A 437 18.03 21.01 -3.13
C SER A 437 17.70 21.20 -1.64
N THR A 438 17.28 22.40 -1.25
CA THR A 438 16.96 22.71 0.16
C THR A 438 15.67 22.00 0.59
N GLU A 439 14.67 21.88 -0.29
CA GLU A 439 13.39 21.23 0.00
C GLU A 439 13.60 19.73 0.20
N SER A 440 14.17 19.04 -0.79
CA SER A 440 14.43 17.60 -0.74
C SER A 440 15.35 17.20 0.43
N THR A 441 16.42 17.95 0.65
CA THR A 441 17.45 17.59 1.63
C THR A 441 16.98 17.83 3.06
N SER A 442 16.20 18.89 3.29
CA SER A 442 15.54 19.13 4.58
C SER A 442 14.55 18.01 4.90
N ASP A 443 13.70 17.69 3.93
CA ASP A 443 12.63 16.71 4.09
C ASP A 443 13.18 15.30 4.34
N MET A 444 14.21 14.88 3.62
CA MET A 444 14.87 13.60 3.88
C MET A 444 15.47 13.52 5.29
N LEU A 445 16.14 14.58 5.78
CA LEU A 445 16.70 14.61 7.14
C LEU A 445 15.61 14.60 8.23
N ILE A 446 14.52 15.34 8.02
CA ILE A 446 13.37 15.37 8.93
C ILE A 446 12.65 14.01 8.94
N MET A 447 12.39 13.42 7.77
CA MET A 447 11.70 12.14 7.66
C MET A 447 12.51 10.96 8.21
N VAL A 448 13.83 10.92 7.99
CA VAL A 448 14.70 9.90 8.58
C VAL A 448 14.72 10.01 10.12
N TRP A 449 14.76 11.22 10.68
CA TRP A 449 14.69 11.41 12.13
C TRP A 449 13.30 11.04 12.69
N ALA A 450 12.22 11.43 12.00
CA ALA A 450 10.85 11.10 12.40
C ALA A 450 10.56 9.59 12.36
N GLN A 451 11.04 8.90 11.33
CA GLN A 451 10.99 7.44 11.21
C GLN A 451 11.73 6.77 12.39
N ALA A 452 12.94 7.25 12.71
CA ALA A 452 13.73 6.73 13.83
C ALA A 452 13.03 6.96 15.19
N ARG A 453 12.38 8.10 15.39
CA ARG A 453 11.67 8.45 16.64
C ARG A 453 10.42 7.62 16.89
N VAL A 454 9.57 7.41 15.89
CA VAL A 454 8.32 6.63 16.07
C VAL A 454 8.60 5.13 16.10
N SER A 455 9.57 4.64 15.32
CA SER A 455 9.99 3.22 15.39
C SER A 455 10.75 2.90 16.68
N GLY A 456 11.71 3.75 17.04
CA GLY A 456 12.74 3.49 18.06
C GLY A 456 14.06 2.95 17.48
N ASP A 457 14.15 2.74 16.16
CA ASP A 457 15.35 2.25 15.47
C ASP A 457 16.24 3.41 15.01
N ALA A 458 17.56 3.31 15.26
CA ALA A 458 18.56 4.15 14.61
C ALA A 458 19.65 3.32 13.92
N THR A 459 19.33 2.12 13.45
CA THR A 459 20.25 1.24 12.72
C THR A 459 20.04 1.33 11.20
N HIS A 460 18.85 1.00 10.70
CA HIS A 460 18.68 0.70 9.27
C HIS A 460 18.70 1.91 8.35
N LEU A 461 18.08 3.04 8.73
CA LEU A 461 18.23 4.29 7.98
C LEU A 461 19.37 5.15 8.56
N THR A 462 19.29 5.43 9.85
CA THR A 462 20.11 6.45 10.53
C THR A 462 21.61 6.12 10.56
N ARG A 463 21.97 4.87 10.84
CA ARG A 463 23.39 4.45 10.97
C ARG A 463 23.99 4.00 9.64
N TYR A 464 23.23 3.28 8.81
CA TYR A 464 23.71 2.76 7.54
C TYR A 464 24.03 3.88 6.54
N TYR A 465 23.08 4.81 6.32
CA TYR A 465 23.25 5.93 5.39
C TYR A 465 23.91 7.17 6.02
N TYR A 466 24.48 7.09 7.23
CA TYR A 466 24.97 8.26 7.98
C TYR A 466 25.88 9.18 7.17
N THR A 467 26.81 8.62 6.37
CA THR A 467 27.73 9.41 5.54
C THR A 467 27.01 10.25 4.48
N LEU A 468 25.91 9.74 3.91
CA LEU A 468 25.06 10.46 2.97
C LEU A 468 24.27 11.57 3.69
N LEU A 469 23.65 11.24 4.82
CA LEU A 469 22.91 12.20 5.66
C LEU A 469 23.82 13.35 6.15
N LYS A 470 25.09 13.04 6.48
CA LYS A 470 26.09 14.02 6.87
C LYS A 470 26.44 14.98 5.73
N LYS A 471 26.70 14.45 4.52
CA LYS A 471 26.98 15.25 3.31
C LYS A 471 25.82 16.23 3.02
N TRP A 472 24.60 15.70 3.07
CA TRP A 472 23.34 16.44 2.94
C TRP A 472 23.19 17.57 3.98
N ALA A 473 23.55 17.32 5.24
CA ALA A 473 23.52 18.34 6.28
C ALA A 473 24.66 19.37 6.15
N ASP A 474 25.86 18.95 5.73
CA ASP A 474 26.97 19.87 5.43
C ASP A 474 26.60 20.84 4.29
N TYR A 475 25.87 20.36 3.26
CA TYR A 475 25.30 21.21 2.21
C TYR A 475 24.32 22.25 2.76
N LEU A 476 23.30 21.84 3.54
CA LEU A 476 22.33 22.77 4.14
C LEU A 476 22.99 23.82 5.06
N VAL A 477 24.07 23.48 5.75
CA VAL A 477 24.86 24.42 6.57
C VAL A 477 25.65 25.43 5.69
N GLY A 478 26.06 25.03 4.49
CA GLY A 478 26.69 25.91 3.50
C GLY A 478 25.71 26.94 2.91
N GLU A 479 24.51 26.49 2.55
CA GLU A 479 23.44 27.35 1.99
C GLU A 479 22.81 28.28 3.04
N GLY A 480 22.68 27.81 4.29
CA GLY A 480 22.17 28.60 5.40
C GLY A 480 20.67 28.89 5.26
N VAL A 481 20.30 30.18 5.10
CA VAL A 481 18.89 30.65 5.15
C VAL A 481 18.54 31.70 4.09
N ASP A 482 19.49 32.07 3.22
CA ASP A 482 19.29 32.99 2.10
C ASP A 482 19.15 32.17 0.82
N LEU A 483 17.90 31.88 0.44
CA LEU A 483 17.49 30.96 -0.63
C LEU A 483 17.79 31.52 -2.03
N ASN A 484 19.06 31.68 -2.38
CA ASN A 484 19.52 32.35 -3.61
C ASN A 484 19.32 31.46 -4.86
N GLY A 485 18.07 31.32 -5.30
CA GLY A 485 17.67 30.45 -6.41
C GLY A 485 17.06 29.11 -5.98
N HIS A 486 16.91 28.89 -4.67
CA HIS A 486 16.24 27.71 -4.13
C HIS A 486 14.74 27.94 -3.95
N GLN A 487 13.94 26.93 -4.25
CA GLN A 487 12.48 26.95 -4.35
C GLN A 487 11.89 25.70 -3.68
N ASP A 488 10.67 25.83 -3.14
CA ASP A 488 9.88 24.70 -2.64
C ASP A 488 9.17 23.96 -3.78
N GLY A 489 8.39 22.91 -3.45
CA GLY A 489 7.57 22.21 -4.44
C GLY A 489 6.46 23.05 -5.10
N GLY A 490 6.23 24.27 -4.63
CA GLY A 490 5.34 25.27 -5.23
C GLY A 490 6.06 26.30 -6.12
N ASP A 491 7.35 26.10 -6.40
CA ASP A 491 8.25 27.02 -7.08
C ASP A 491 8.48 28.37 -6.36
N ILE A 492 8.42 28.39 -5.02
CA ILE A 492 8.56 29.61 -4.21
C ILE A 492 9.83 29.61 -3.35
N SER A 493 10.60 30.70 -3.40
CA SER A 493 11.70 30.99 -2.46
C SER A 493 11.14 31.68 -1.20
N ASN A 494 10.64 30.91 -0.23
CA ASN A 494 9.95 31.45 0.95
C ASN A 494 10.60 31.09 2.31
N ALA A 495 10.19 31.80 3.36
CA ALA A 495 10.66 31.59 4.72
C ALA A 495 10.28 30.22 5.30
N ASN A 496 9.26 29.53 4.76
CA ASN A 496 8.90 28.19 5.21
C ASN A 496 9.93 27.14 4.75
N LEU A 497 10.42 27.23 3.51
CA LEU A 497 11.55 26.46 2.98
C LEU A 497 12.84 26.74 3.77
N ALA A 498 13.14 28.01 4.04
CA ALA A 498 14.33 28.38 4.82
C ALA A 498 14.26 27.81 6.25
N LEU A 499 13.08 27.80 6.88
CA LEU A 499 12.88 27.16 8.19
C LEU A 499 13.06 25.64 8.09
N LYS A 500 12.58 25.00 7.02
CA LYS A 500 12.80 23.58 6.72
C LYS A 500 14.28 23.22 6.77
N GLY A 501 15.14 24.04 6.16
CA GLY A 501 16.61 23.91 6.24
C GLY A 501 17.15 23.89 7.67
N VAL A 502 16.67 24.80 8.52
CA VAL A 502 17.03 24.83 9.95
C VAL A 502 16.60 23.55 10.67
N LEU A 503 15.38 23.07 10.42
CA LEU A 503 14.85 21.84 11.04
C LEU A 503 15.58 20.59 10.53
N GLY A 504 15.97 20.54 9.25
CA GLY A 504 16.79 19.47 8.67
C GLY A 504 18.16 19.36 9.35
N VAL A 505 18.85 20.48 9.54
CA VAL A 505 20.14 20.52 10.26
C VAL A 505 19.96 20.16 11.75
N LYS A 506 18.86 20.58 12.40
CA LYS A 506 18.54 20.12 13.78
C LYS A 506 18.29 18.60 13.83
N CYS A 507 17.57 18.05 12.87
CA CYS A 507 17.36 16.61 12.76
C CYS A 507 18.70 15.87 12.56
N MET A 508 19.63 16.41 11.77
CA MET A 508 20.98 15.84 11.67
C MET A 508 21.72 15.81 13.01
N SER A 509 21.69 16.89 13.80
CA SER A 509 22.28 16.92 15.14
C SER A 509 21.78 15.76 16.01
N LEU A 510 20.47 15.50 15.99
CA LEU A 510 19.86 14.44 16.78
C LEU A 510 20.15 13.03 16.21
N ILE A 511 20.23 12.90 14.89
CA ILE A 511 20.72 11.71 14.16
C ILE A 511 22.15 11.36 14.59
N SER A 512 23.07 12.34 14.59
CA SER A 512 24.46 12.19 15.07
C SER A 512 24.51 11.71 16.53
N GLY A 513 23.68 12.29 17.39
CA GLY A 513 23.55 11.86 18.79
C GLY A 513 23.12 10.41 18.93
N ALA A 514 22.07 9.99 18.19
CA ALA A 514 21.52 8.64 18.22
C ALA A 514 22.48 7.55 17.72
N VAL A 515 23.43 7.88 16.82
CA VAL A 515 24.48 6.94 16.37
C VAL A 515 25.78 6.99 17.19
N GLY A 516 25.89 7.93 18.13
CA GLY A 516 27.01 8.09 19.07
C GLY A 516 28.07 9.13 18.67
N LEU A 517 27.82 9.97 17.67
CA LEU A 517 28.76 10.96 17.13
C LEU A 517 28.53 12.34 17.77
N GLN A 518 29.13 12.52 18.95
CA GLN A 518 28.90 13.68 19.82
C GLN A 518 29.44 15.02 19.27
N GLU A 519 30.54 15.02 18.50
CA GLU A 519 31.09 16.25 17.91
C GLU A 519 30.19 16.73 16.77
N ASP A 520 29.83 15.86 15.82
CA ASP A 520 28.83 16.13 14.78
C ASP A 520 27.49 16.61 15.40
N GLN A 521 27.01 15.96 16.47
CA GLN A 521 25.81 16.40 17.20
C GLN A 521 25.93 17.85 17.66
N LYS A 522 27.06 18.21 18.29
CA LYS A 522 27.31 19.57 18.76
C LYS A 522 27.40 20.55 17.58
N GLN A 523 28.18 20.22 16.55
CA GLN A 523 28.37 21.05 15.36
C GLN A 523 27.01 21.40 14.71
N TYR A 524 26.18 20.40 14.41
CA TYR A 524 24.88 20.65 13.78
C TYR A 524 23.89 21.34 14.73
N SER A 525 24.00 21.17 16.05
CA SER A 525 23.18 21.94 17.01
C SER A 525 23.55 23.42 17.00
N ASP A 526 24.85 23.74 17.00
CA ASP A 526 25.35 25.11 16.96
C ASP A 526 25.02 25.78 15.62
N SER A 527 25.14 25.04 14.50
CA SER A 527 24.72 25.49 13.18
C SER A 527 23.21 25.74 13.10
N ALA A 528 22.37 24.79 13.52
CA ALA A 528 20.91 24.97 13.51
C ALA A 528 20.46 26.16 14.38
N GLY A 529 21.05 26.35 15.56
CA GLY A 529 20.79 27.52 16.40
C GLY A 529 21.20 28.83 15.72
N SER A 530 22.35 28.86 15.05
CA SER A 530 22.84 30.03 14.30
C SER A 530 21.96 30.35 13.08
N MET A 531 21.56 29.33 12.33
CA MET A 531 20.63 29.43 11.20
C MET A 531 19.26 29.91 11.66
N TYR A 532 18.72 29.39 12.78
CA TYR A 532 17.44 29.85 13.34
C TYR A 532 17.46 31.35 13.67
N GLN A 533 18.52 31.83 14.34
CA GLN A 533 18.62 33.26 14.68
C GLN A 533 18.79 34.14 13.44
N ALA A 534 19.50 33.66 12.40
CA ALA A 534 19.60 34.35 11.12
C ALA A 534 18.25 34.38 10.36
N TRP A 535 17.53 33.26 10.33
CA TRP A 535 16.19 33.13 9.77
C TRP A 535 15.21 34.06 10.48
N LYS A 536 15.08 33.95 11.80
CA LYS A 536 14.16 34.74 12.63
C LYS A 536 14.35 36.24 12.41
N LYS A 537 15.61 36.70 12.34
CA LYS A 537 15.96 38.11 12.08
C LYS A 537 15.50 38.63 10.70
N LYS A 538 15.37 37.76 9.70
CA LYS A 538 14.92 38.10 8.32
C LYS A 538 13.42 37.89 8.14
N ALA A 539 12.91 36.76 8.65
CA ALA A 539 11.57 36.25 8.47
C ALA A 539 10.56 36.89 9.43
N PHE A 540 10.90 37.06 10.71
CA PHE A 540 9.98 37.54 11.74
C PHE A 540 9.92 39.07 11.77
N GLN A 541 8.98 39.64 11.03
CA GLN A 541 8.78 41.08 10.89
C GLN A 541 7.36 41.45 11.30
N ARG A 542 7.19 42.61 11.95
CA ARG A 542 5.86 43.21 12.20
C ARG A 542 4.84 42.24 12.85
N LYS A 543 5.28 41.36 13.76
CA LYS A 543 4.50 40.31 14.42
C LYS A 543 3.90 39.22 13.51
N HIS A 544 4.53 38.91 12.38
CA HIS A 544 4.25 37.69 11.60
C HIS A 544 5.55 37.21 10.91
N ILE A 545 5.49 36.07 10.20
CA ILE A 545 6.55 35.67 9.27
C ILE A 545 6.21 36.21 7.88
N VAL A 546 7.11 36.99 7.29
CA VAL A 546 7.03 37.34 5.87
C VAL A 546 7.52 36.15 5.05
N SER A 547 6.83 35.84 3.95
CA SER A 547 7.25 34.75 3.05
C SER A 547 8.58 35.09 2.38
N SER A 548 8.65 36.23 1.70
CA SER A 548 9.86 36.71 1.02
C SER A 548 10.47 37.87 1.80
N TYR A 549 11.75 37.73 2.18
CA TYR A 549 12.45 38.73 3.00
C TYR A 549 12.52 40.13 2.36
N SER A 550 12.37 40.22 1.03
CA SER A 550 12.35 41.48 0.28
C SER A 550 10.95 42.12 0.18
N SER A 551 9.90 41.43 0.62
CA SER A 551 8.50 41.87 0.52
C SER A 551 7.83 41.91 1.91
N PRO A 552 7.85 43.07 2.61
CA PRO A 552 7.28 43.25 3.95
C PRO A 552 5.74 43.19 4.06
N THR A 553 5.06 42.70 3.02
CA THR A 553 3.63 42.42 2.93
C THR A 553 3.33 41.00 2.41
N SER A 554 4.37 40.23 2.08
CA SER A 554 4.25 38.80 1.79
C SER A 554 4.07 38.01 3.08
N TRP A 555 3.42 36.85 3.00
CA TRP A 555 3.18 35.92 4.11
C TRP A 555 2.90 34.53 3.53
N GLY A 556 2.86 33.49 4.36
CA GLY A 556 2.48 32.15 3.92
C GLY A 556 2.15 31.24 5.10
N LEU A 557 1.61 30.07 4.80
CA LEU A 557 1.41 29.00 5.76
C LEU A 557 2.78 28.40 6.12
N ILE A 558 3.23 28.61 7.36
CA ILE A 558 4.52 28.06 7.83
C ILE A 558 4.32 26.60 8.28
N TYR A 559 3.94 25.73 7.35
CA TYR A 559 3.61 24.33 7.61
C TYR A 559 4.78 23.51 8.17
N SER A 560 6.03 23.93 7.95
CA SER A 560 7.22 23.31 8.56
C SER A 560 7.19 23.33 10.10
N LEU A 561 6.44 24.25 10.74
CA LEU A 561 6.22 24.27 12.19
C LEU A 561 5.57 22.98 12.72
N TYR A 562 4.89 22.20 11.85
CA TYR A 562 4.34 20.90 12.21
C TYR A 562 5.43 19.94 12.69
N TYR A 563 6.60 19.90 12.03
CA TYR A 563 7.66 18.94 12.38
C TYR A 563 8.53 19.37 13.57
N ASP A 564 8.71 20.68 13.80
CA ASP A 564 9.31 21.20 15.04
C ASP A 564 8.48 20.75 16.27
N LYS A 565 7.15 20.90 16.15
CA LYS A 565 6.17 20.51 17.16
C LYS A 565 6.03 18.99 17.31
N MET A 566 5.84 18.26 16.20
CA MET A 566 5.55 16.82 16.19
C MET A 566 6.73 15.97 16.64
N LEU A 567 7.97 16.46 16.50
CA LEU A 567 9.18 15.72 16.91
C LEU A 567 9.77 16.23 18.24
N HIS A 568 9.22 17.29 18.84
CA HIS A 568 9.83 18.04 19.94
C HIS A 568 11.29 18.42 19.60
N LEU A 569 11.47 19.20 18.53
CA LEU A 569 12.82 19.66 18.12
C LEU A 569 13.26 20.91 18.91
N ASP A 570 12.31 21.64 19.49
CA ASP A 570 12.50 22.85 20.30
C ASP A 570 13.45 23.86 19.60
N VAL A 571 13.21 24.13 18.31
CA VAL A 571 13.96 25.12 17.52
C VAL A 571 13.25 26.46 17.50
N VAL A 572 11.92 26.47 17.39
CA VAL A 572 11.16 27.71 17.15
C VAL A 572 10.61 28.30 18.45
N ASP A 573 11.00 29.53 18.75
CA ASP A 573 10.52 30.29 19.91
C ASP A 573 8.99 30.40 19.92
N GLU A 574 8.38 30.21 21.09
CA GLU A 574 6.93 30.23 21.33
C GLU A 574 6.23 31.52 20.84
N GLU A 575 6.94 32.65 20.78
CA GLU A 575 6.42 33.91 20.24
C GLU A 575 6.11 33.86 18.73
N VAL A 576 6.82 33.01 17.96
CA VAL A 576 6.58 32.84 16.53
C VAL A 576 5.27 32.06 16.31
N TYR A 577 5.03 31.01 17.10
CA TYR A 577 3.75 30.29 17.11
C TYR A 577 2.59 31.24 17.47
N LYS A 578 2.71 31.97 18.58
CA LYS A 578 1.66 32.93 19.03
C LYS A 578 1.37 34.04 18.02
N ALA A 579 2.40 34.49 17.31
CA ALA A 579 2.26 35.49 16.24
C ALA A 579 1.58 34.92 14.99
N GLN A 580 1.86 33.66 14.63
CA GLN A 580 1.23 32.99 13.49
C GLN A 580 -0.25 32.69 13.72
N ASP A 581 -0.61 32.15 14.90
CA ASP A 581 -2.01 31.91 15.27
C ASP A 581 -2.87 33.18 15.09
N ALA A 582 -2.40 34.32 15.62
CA ALA A 582 -3.10 35.61 15.51
C ALA A 582 -3.08 36.21 14.09
N TRP A 583 -2.06 35.91 13.28
CA TRP A 583 -2.02 36.32 11.88
C TRP A 583 -3.05 35.55 11.04
N TYR A 584 -3.09 34.22 11.19
CA TYR A 584 -4.04 33.36 10.48
C TYR A 584 -5.49 33.67 10.85
N GLU A 585 -5.80 33.92 12.13
CA GLU A 585 -7.14 34.33 12.59
C GLU A 585 -7.70 35.50 11.77
N SER A 586 -6.87 36.50 11.47
CA SER A 586 -7.26 37.65 10.64
C SER A 586 -7.22 37.40 9.12
N SER A 587 -6.59 36.31 8.67
CA SER A 587 -6.32 36.04 7.25
C SER A 587 -7.27 35.02 6.61
N ILE A 588 -7.86 34.11 7.38
CA ILE A 588 -8.62 32.96 6.85
C ILE A 588 -10.15 33.12 6.84
N ALA A 589 -10.69 34.20 7.40
CA ALA A 589 -12.12 34.36 7.65
C ALA A 589 -13.01 34.46 6.38
N ASP A 590 -12.49 35.02 5.28
CA ASP A 590 -13.26 35.34 4.07
C ASP A 590 -13.01 34.35 2.90
N ARG A 591 -12.97 33.04 3.17
CA ARG A 591 -12.70 31.99 2.17
C ARG A 591 -13.51 30.71 2.42
N ASP A 592 -14.19 30.21 1.38
CA ASP A 592 -15.00 28.99 1.46
C ASP A 592 -14.16 27.70 1.45
N PHE A 593 -13.07 27.69 0.69
CA PHE A 593 -12.14 26.54 0.56
C PHE A 593 -10.77 26.79 1.19
N GLY A 594 -10.60 27.90 1.91
CA GLY A 594 -9.38 28.23 2.64
C GLY A 594 -8.43 29.17 1.90
N VAL A 595 -7.24 29.33 2.49
CA VAL A 595 -6.25 30.31 2.04
C VAL A 595 -5.11 29.69 1.25
N GLN A 596 -4.64 30.48 0.29
CA GLN A 596 -3.42 30.22 -0.45
C GLN A 596 -2.24 29.91 0.47
N PHE A 597 -1.40 28.94 0.11
CA PHE A 597 -0.29 28.54 0.98
C PHE A 597 0.84 29.58 1.03
N ASP A 598 0.92 30.48 0.05
CA ASP A 598 1.77 31.67 0.06
C ASP A 598 1.03 32.87 -0.57
N SER A 599 1.29 34.07 -0.09
CA SER A 599 0.92 35.33 -0.73
C SER A 599 1.35 35.50 -2.19
N LEU A 600 2.40 34.78 -2.62
CA LEU A 600 3.00 34.86 -3.96
C LEU A 600 2.41 33.85 -4.95
N ASN A 601 1.62 32.88 -4.50
CA ASN A 601 0.96 31.86 -5.32
C ASN A 601 -0.56 31.88 -5.03
N PRO A 602 -1.46 31.89 -6.03
CA PRO A 602 -2.91 31.91 -5.78
C PRO A 602 -3.49 30.60 -5.20
N ASP A 603 -2.77 29.49 -5.30
CA ASP A 603 -3.27 28.15 -4.98
C ASP A 603 -3.34 27.88 -3.47
N VAL A 604 -4.42 27.23 -3.04
CA VAL A 604 -4.56 26.54 -1.74
C VAL A 604 -3.98 25.14 -1.88
N SER A 605 -3.35 24.61 -0.82
CA SER A 605 -3.02 23.18 -0.72
C SER A 605 -3.69 22.56 0.49
N ALA A 606 -4.48 21.50 0.28
CA ALA A 606 -5.10 20.73 1.37
C ALA A 606 -4.05 20.17 2.35
N ALA A 607 -2.90 19.73 1.83
CA ALA A 607 -1.85 19.15 2.64
C ALA A 607 -1.19 20.19 3.55
N TRP A 608 -0.77 21.33 2.98
CA TRP A 608 -0.14 22.40 3.76
C TRP A 608 -1.11 23.05 4.76
N SER A 609 -2.38 23.23 4.40
CA SER A 609 -3.42 23.67 5.35
C SER A 609 -3.57 22.72 6.54
N MET A 610 -3.53 21.40 6.32
CA MET A 610 -3.69 20.40 7.37
C MET A 610 -2.44 20.15 8.22
N LEU A 611 -1.24 20.34 7.68
CA LEU A 611 -0.03 20.44 8.51
C LEU A 611 -0.07 21.71 9.38
N THR A 612 -0.49 22.85 8.84
CA THR A 612 -0.65 24.09 9.62
C THR A 612 -1.72 23.96 10.71
N ALA A 613 -2.87 23.33 10.44
CA ALA A 613 -3.93 23.09 11.43
C ALA A 613 -3.46 22.26 12.65
N ALA A 614 -2.49 21.37 12.46
CA ALA A 614 -1.81 20.66 13.54
C ALA A 614 -0.73 21.52 14.25
N ALA A 615 0.01 22.34 13.50
CA ALA A 615 1.10 23.18 14.02
C ALA A 615 0.63 24.31 14.95
N ILE A 616 -0.51 24.95 14.66
CA ILE A 616 -1.08 26.07 15.43
C ILE A 616 -1.63 25.65 16.80
N ASN A 617 -1.83 26.61 17.72
CA ASN A 617 -2.37 26.36 19.06
C ASN A 617 -3.85 26.75 19.22
N SER A 618 -4.31 27.82 18.55
CA SER A 618 -5.75 28.15 18.46
C SER A 618 -6.56 26.97 17.94
N THR A 619 -7.69 26.70 18.60
CA THR A 619 -8.64 25.66 18.19
C THR A 619 -9.60 26.19 17.14
N GLU A 620 -9.86 27.49 17.18
CA GLU A 620 -10.74 28.25 16.29
C GLU A 620 -10.15 28.29 14.88
N VAL A 621 -8.89 28.73 14.74
CA VAL A 621 -8.16 28.75 13.47
C VAL A 621 -7.98 27.33 12.91
N ARG A 622 -7.74 26.33 13.78
CA ARG A 622 -7.66 24.92 13.40
C ARG A 622 -8.99 24.40 12.82
N HIS A 623 -10.11 24.68 13.48
CA HIS A 623 -11.41 24.22 13.02
C HIS A 623 -11.86 24.94 11.73
N MET A 624 -11.50 26.21 11.55
CA MET A 624 -11.69 26.92 10.27
C MET A 624 -10.91 26.26 9.13
N LEU A 625 -9.60 25.99 9.30
CA LEU A 625 -8.79 25.31 8.28
C LEU A 625 -9.33 23.89 7.95
N ILE A 626 -9.70 23.12 8.98
CA ILE A 626 -10.30 21.77 8.80
C ILE A 626 -11.62 21.87 8.01
N SER A 627 -12.50 22.80 8.38
CA SER A 627 -13.81 22.97 7.72
C SER A 627 -13.67 23.44 6.27
N GLN A 628 -12.69 24.30 5.97
CA GLN A 628 -12.39 24.77 4.62
C GLN A 628 -11.87 23.64 3.70
N VAL A 629 -10.96 22.81 4.21
CA VAL A 629 -10.44 21.64 3.46
C VAL A 629 -11.54 20.57 3.26
N HIS A 630 -12.41 20.35 4.27
CA HIS A 630 -13.58 19.47 4.16
C HIS A 630 -14.61 19.99 3.16
N ALA A 631 -14.91 21.30 3.17
CA ALA A 631 -15.82 21.92 2.22
C ALA A 631 -15.38 21.69 0.76
N LYS A 632 -14.07 21.69 0.48
CA LYS A 632 -13.54 21.38 -0.86
C LYS A 632 -13.68 19.90 -1.22
N MET A 633 -13.41 18.99 -0.28
CA MET A 633 -13.60 17.54 -0.48
C MET A 633 -15.06 17.20 -0.86
N CYS A 634 -16.01 17.99 -0.38
CA CYS A 634 -17.45 17.84 -0.58
C CYS A 634 -18.06 18.83 -1.60
N ALA A 635 -17.25 19.42 -2.49
CA ALA A 635 -17.66 20.35 -3.55
C ALA A 635 -18.25 19.59 -4.78
N ASN A 636 -19.44 19.00 -4.58
CA ASN A 636 -20.07 18.09 -5.53
C ASN A 636 -20.68 18.83 -6.74
N GLY A 637 -20.46 18.26 -7.93
CA GLY A 637 -20.82 18.88 -9.21
C GLY A 637 -19.78 19.87 -9.75
N THR A 638 -18.90 20.42 -8.91
CA THR A 638 -17.91 21.46 -9.29
C THR A 638 -16.46 20.97 -9.26
N SER A 639 -16.05 20.12 -8.31
CA SER A 639 -14.68 19.57 -8.32
C SER A 639 -14.49 18.46 -9.37
N LYS A 640 -13.38 18.56 -10.11
CA LYS A 640 -13.19 17.88 -11.40
C LYS A 640 -12.56 16.49 -11.34
N GLY A 641 -12.14 16.03 -10.17
CA GLY A 641 -11.57 14.67 -9.96
C GLY A 641 -11.83 14.10 -8.57
N VAL A 642 -11.09 13.05 -8.21
CA VAL A 642 -10.94 12.63 -6.80
C VAL A 642 -10.24 13.75 -6.04
N PHE A 643 -10.78 14.15 -4.88
CA PHE A 643 -10.28 15.21 -3.97
C PHE A 643 -8.92 15.83 -4.39
N PRO A 644 -8.90 17.04 -4.98
CA PRO A 644 -7.66 17.70 -5.41
C PRO A 644 -6.80 18.13 -4.22
N ALA A 645 -5.50 17.88 -4.28
CA ALA A 645 -4.59 18.40 -3.26
C ALA A 645 -4.34 19.91 -3.39
N THR A 646 -4.55 20.49 -4.59
CA THR A 646 -4.26 21.89 -4.92
C THR A 646 -5.42 22.52 -5.70
N TYR A 647 -5.89 23.73 -5.32
CA TYR A 647 -7.11 24.35 -5.86
C TYR A 647 -7.27 25.86 -5.54
N SER A 648 -8.25 26.55 -6.14
CA SER A 648 -8.62 27.93 -5.77
C SER A 648 -9.35 28.02 -4.44
N GLY A 649 -8.98 29.01 -3.62
CA GLY A 649 -9.61 29.30 -2.33
C GLY A 649 -10.89 30.15 -2.40
N LYS A 650 -11.43 30.42 -3.60
CA LYS A 650 -12.63 31.25 -3.79
C LYS A 650 -13.68 30.68 -4.74
N ASP A 651 -13.27 29.89 -5.74
CA ASP A 651 -14.21 29.32 -6.72
C ASP A 651 -14.22 27.79 -6.58
N GLU A 652 -15.40 27.17 -6.61
CA GLU A 652 -15.49 25.71 -6.44
C GLU A 652 -14.81 24.93 -7.59
N GLU A 653 -14.72 25.53 -8.77
CA GLU A 653 -14.31 24.92 -10.05
C GLU A 653 -12.89 25.26 -10.54
N SER A 654 -12.27 26.32 -10.01
CA SER A 654 -11.07 26.92 -10.62
C SER A 654 -9.79 26.40 -9.96
N GLY A 655 -8.76 26.16 -10.76
CA GLY A 655 -7.43 25.78 -10.28
C GLY A 655 -7.27 24.35 -9.72
N ASP A 656 -8.30 23.50 -9.74
CA ASP A 656 -8.22 22.08 -9.33
C ASP A 656 -7.07 21.33 -10.05
N LYS A 657 -6.14 20.77 -9.28
CA LYS A 657 -4.98 19.95 -9.71
C LYS A 657 -4.78 18.79 -8.73
N ASP A 658 -3.84 17.90 -9.06
CA ASP A 658 -3.28 16.91 -8.12
C ASP A 658 -4.35 15.99 -7.49
N PHE A 659 -5.30 15.55 -8.31
CA PHE A 659 -6.38 14.65 -7.92
C PHE A 659 -5.83 13.33 -7.39
N ALA A 660 -6.46 12.77 -6.35
CA ALA A 660 -5.98 11.56 -5.67
C ALA A 660 -4.51 11.59 -5.22
N SER A 661 -3.89 12.77 -5.01
CA SER A 661 -2.50 12.84 -4.60
C SER A 661 -2.26 12.24 -3.20
N PRO A 662 -1.23 11.40 -3.00
CA PRO A 662 -0.93 10.83 -1.69
C PRO A 662 -0.50 11.86 -0.63
N ALA A 663 -0.26 13.13 -1.02
CA ALA A 663 -0.10 14.26 -0.11
C ALA A 663 -1.29 14.44 0.86
N HIS A 664 -2.47 13.89 0.55
CA HIS A 664 -3.60 13.77 1.49
C HIS A 664 -3.29 12.95 2.75
N GLY A 665 -2.09 12.34 2.88
CA GLY A 665 -1.66 11.75 4.15
C GLY A 665 -1.43 12.80 5.25
N ALA A 666 -1.33 14.08 4.88
CA ALA A 666 -1.40 15.21 5.79
C ALA A 666 -2.74 15.29 6.55
N MET A 667 -3.82 14.65 6.06
CA MET A 667 -5.09 14.61 6.81
C MET A 667 -4.93 13.94 8.19
N LEU A 668 -3.94 13.06 8.40
CA LEU A 668 -3.70 12.40 9.69
C LEU A 668 -2.74 13.18 10.62
N SER A 669 -2.36 14.42 10.27
CA SER A 669 -1.41 15.25 11.03
C SER A 669 -1.77 15.43 12.52
N LEU A 670 -3.01 15.79 12.85
CA LEU A 670 -3.44 15.96 14.24
C LEU A 670 -3.42 14.63 15.03
N LEU A 671 -3.68 13.50 14.36
CA LEU A 671 -3.55 12.17 14.98
C LEU A 671 -2.08 11.78 15.20
N ALA A 672 -1.18 12.20 14.31
CA ALA A 672 0.25 11.91 14.38
C ALA A 672 1.00 12.74 15.44
N LEU A 673 0.48 13.90 15.85
CA LEU A 673 0.98 14.67 17.00
C LEU A 673 1.01 13.86 18.31
N ASN A 674 0.14 12.85 18.44
CA ASN A 674 -0.02 12.04 19.66
C ASN A 674 0.72 10.68 19.59
N LEU A 675 1.75 10.58 18.75
CA LEU A 675 2.57 9.37 18.63
C LEU A 675 3.60 9.26 19.77
N ASP A 676 3.89 8.03 20.19
CA ASP A 676 4.92 7.73 21.18
C ASP A 676 6.32 7.90 20.56
N LEU A 677 6.97 9.02 20.88
CA LEU A 677 8.28 9.40 20.36
C LEU A 677 9.41 8.81 21.22
N LYS A 678 9.85 7.61 20.88
CA LYS A 678 10.92 6.88 21.58
C LYS A 678 12.27 7.60 21.47
N SER A 679 13.20 7.24 22.36
CA SER A 679 14.63 7.53 22.16
C SER A 679 15.23 6.48 21.21
N PRO A 680 15.69 6.84 19.99
CA PRO A 680 16.14 5.86 19.01
C PRO A 680 17.43 5.16 19.46
N GLN A 681 17.50 3.84 19.28
CA GLN A 681 18.68 3.05 19.69
C GLN A 681 19.46 2.56 18.47
N GLY A 682 20.61 3.18 18.22
CA GLY A 682 21.63 2.64 17.33
C GLY A 682 22.57 1.75 18.13
N ALA A 683 22.70 0.47 17.77
CA ALA A 683 23.63 -0.43 18.46
C ALA A 683 25.07 0.10 18.35
N VAL A 684 25.61 0.62 19.46
CA VAL A 684 27.02 1.03 19.56
C VAL A 684 27.87 -0.23 19.38
N PRO A 685 28.69 -0.34 18.32
CA PRO A 685 29.71 -1.36 18.27
C PRO A 685 30.66 -1.03 19.42
N LYS A 686 30.69 -1.90 20.45
CA LYS A 686 31.64 -1.75 21.55
C LYS A 686 33.02 -1.56 20.92
N PRO A 687 33.73 -0.44 21.18
CA PRO A 687 35.06 -0.26 20.63
C PRO A 687 35.88 -1.46 21.09
N SER A 688 36.52 -2.14 20.14
CA SER A 688 37.26 -3.37 20.37
C SER A 688 38.59 -3.08 21.07
N SER A 689 38.49 -2.60 22.32
CA SER A 689 39.58 -2.70 23.28
C SER A 689 40.09 -4.14 23.24
N PRO A 690 41.41 -4.37 23.06
CA PRO A 690 41.94 -5.73 22.95
C PRO A 690 41.55 -6.50 24.20
N SER A 691 40.81 -7.60 24.03
CA SER A 691 40.10 -8.24 25.13
C SER A 691 41.08 -8.83 26.13
N SER A 692 41.27 -8.16 27.27
CA SER A 692 41.80 -8.79 28.47
C SER A 692 40.84 -9.93 28.85
N THR A 693 41.34 -11.16 28.74
CA THR A 693 40.50 -12.36 28.74
C THR A 693 39.64 -12.47 30.00
N PRO A 694 38.32 -12.70 29.89
CA PRO A 694 37.48 -13.04 31.04
C PRO A 694 37.84 -14.45 31.55
N THR A 695 38.87 -14.53 32.40
CA THR A 695 39.44 -15.79 32.93
C THR A 695 38.50 -16.49 33.93
N ARG A 696 37.36 -16.99 33.43
CA ARG A 696 36.40 -17.83 34.17
C ARG A 696 35.60 -18.82 33.31
N SER A 697 35.46 -18.62 31.99
CA SER A 697 34.71 -19.54 31.11
C SER A 697 35.52 -20.77 30.65
N ILE A 698 36.84 -20.63 30.46
CA ILE A 698 37.70 -21.71 29.93
C ILE A 698 37.85 -22.89 30.91
N VAL A 699 37.76 -22.63 32.23
CA VAL A 699 37.96 -23.67 33.27
C VAL A 699 36.93 -24.79 33.16
N GLY A 700 35.66 -24.48 32.86
CA GLY A 700 34.60 -25.49 32.75
C GLY A 700 34.83 -26.49 31.61
N ALA A 701 35.19 -25.99 30.42
CA ALA A 701 35.45 -26.84 29.25
C ALA A 701 36.67 -27.75 29.45
N VAL A 702 37.76 -27.21 30.01
CA VAL A 702 38.99 -27.99 30.26
C VAL A 702 38.78 -29.06 31.34
N VAL A 703 38.06 -28.75 32.43
CA VAL A 703 37.76 -29.73 33.48
C VAL A 703 36.83 -30.84 32.96
N GLY A 704 35.79 -30.50 32.17
CA GLY A 704 34.93 -31.50 31.52
C GLY A 704 35.70 -32.42 30.58
N SER A 705 36.62 -31.85 29.79
CA SER A 705 37.48 -32.60 28.86
C SER A 705 38.42 -33.57 29.59
N LEU A 706 39.06 -33.11 30.68
CA LEU A 706 39.93 -33.95 31.51
C LEU A 706 39.16 -35.08 32.21
N ALA A 707 37.95 -34.81 32.70
CA ALA A 707 37.09 -35.84 33.30
C ALA A 707 36.73 -36.94 32.29
N ALA A 708 36.35 -36.57 31.06
CA ALA A 708 36.06 -37.51 29.99
C ALA A 708 37.29 -38.38 29.62
N ILE A 709 38.48 -37.78 29.53
CA ILE A 709 39.74 -38.50 29.27
C ILE A 709 40.07 -39.48 30.41
N VAL A 710 39.92 -39.07 31.67
CA VAL A 710 40.14 -39.97 32.83
C VAL A 710 39.16 -41.14 32.82
N ILE A 711 37.87 -40.91 32.56
CA ILE A 711 36.86 -41.96 32.44
C ILE A 711 37.22 -42.93 31.30
N PHE A 712 37.62 -42.41 30.13
CA PHE A 712 38.04 -43.23 28.99
C PHE A 712 39.28 -44.08 29.31
N LEU A 713 40.27 -43.53 30.00
CA LEU A 713 41.47 -44.26 30.43
C LEU A 713 41.15 -45.34 31.48
N VAL A 714 40.23 -45.08 32.41
CA VAL A 714 39.73 -46.08 33.37
C VAL A 714 38.98 -47.21 32.66
N LEU A 715 38.09 -46.89 31.71
CA LEU A 715 37.39 -47.89 30.90
C LEU A 715 38.37 -48.73 30.05
N MET A 716 39.36 -48.10 29.42
CA MET A 716 40.41 -48.81 28.68
C MET A 716 41.27 -49.70 29.59
N PHE A 717 41.58 -49.26 30.82
CA PHE A 717 42.29 -50.07 31.81
C PHE A 717 41.46 -51.29 32.25
N LEU A 718 40.17 -51.10 32.53
CA LEU A 718 39.24 -52.20 32.85
C LEU A 718 39.09 -53.17 31.68
N TYR A 719 39.01 -52.68 30.44
CA TYR A 719 38.98 -53.51 29.23
C TYR A 719 40.28 -54.31 29.05
N LYS A 720 41.46 -53.68 29.21
CA LYS A 720 42.77 -54.37 29.19
C LYS A 720 42.91 -55.39 30.33
N LYS A 721 42.34 -55.12 31.51
CA LYS A 721 42.28 -56.08 32.63
C LYS A 721 41.39 -57.28 32.29
N ARG A 722 40.23 -57.05 31.66
CA ARG A 722 39.30 -58.11 31.25
C ARG A 722 39.87 -58.99 30.13
N LYS A 723 40.60 -58.40 29.17
CA LYS A 723 41.24 -59.12 28.04
C LYS A 723 42.52 -59.92 28.42
N ARG A 724 42.92 -59.93 29.71
CA ARG A 724 44.03 -60.77 30.20
C ARG A 724 43.64 -62.19 30.62
N HIS A 725 42.34 -62.51 30.65
CA HIS A 725 41.86 -63.89 30.63
C HIS A 725 41.32 -64.17 29.22
N GLY A 726 42.07 -64.92 28.42
CA GLY A 726 41.80 -65.13 26.98
C GLY A 726 41.26 -66.51 26.64
N ILE A 727 41.00 -66.72 25.35
CA ILE A 727 40.82 -67.99 24.61
C ILE A 727 41.09 -67.68 23.11
N THR A 728 41.26 -68.71 22.26
CA THR A 728 42.22 -68.71 21.13
C THR A 728 41.61 -68.55 19.71
N LEU A 729 42.49 -68.26 18.72
CA LEU A 729 42.30 -68.26 17.24
C LEU A 729 41.88 -69.64 16.65
N PRO A 730 41.42 -69.81 15.37
CA PRO A 730 41.93 -69.26 14.06
C PRO A 730 40.84 -68.81 13.03
N ALA A 731 41.07 -68.54 11.72
CA ALA A 731 42.12 -67.83 10.92
C ALA A 731 41.67 -67.72 9.41
N HIS A 732 42.56 -67.28 8.48
CA HIS A 732 42.40 -67.15 7.00
C HIS A 732 41.49 -66.00 6.47
N LEU A 733 41.72 -65.33 5.32
CA LEU A 733 42.87 -65.24 4.38
C LEU A 733 42.83 -63.90 3.57
N ASN A 734 43.93 -63.56 2.88
CA ASN A 734 44.16 -62.38 1.97
C ASN A 734 44.77 -62.92 0.63
N PRO A 735 45.18 -62.16 -0.44
CA PRO A 735 45.55 -60.72 -0.59
C PRO A 735 44.86 -60.01 -1.83
N PHE A 736 45.11 -58.75 -2.26
CA PHE A 736 46.34 -58.14 -2.86
C PHE A 736 46.33 -56.57 -2.96
N MET A 737 47.49 -55.99 -3.30
CA MET A 737 47.80 -54.54 -3.53
C MET A 737 47.93 -54.22 -5.06
N VAL A 738 48.26 -53.04 -5.64
CA VAL A 738 49.36 -52.03 -5.44
C VAL A 738 49.01 -50.66 -6.11
N SER A 739 49.77 -49.59 -5.81
CA SER A 739 49.61 -48.14 -6.15
C SER A 739 50.36 -47.64 -7.44
N PRO A 740 50.27 -46.34 -7.85
CA PRO A 740 50.73 -45.80 -9.17
C PRO A 740 51.98 -44.86 -9.16
N PRO A 741 52.42 -44.30 -10.33
CA PRO A 741 53.49 -43.27 -10.43
C PRO A 741 53.17 -41.96 -11.22
N THR A 742 54.11 -40.98 -11.21
CA THR A 742 54.11 -39.62 -11.87
C THR A 742 55.00 -39.56 -13.14
N SER A 743 55.27 -38.49 -13.92
CA SER A 743 55.11 -36.99 -13.92
C SER A 743 55.03 -36.49 -15.41
N SER A 744 55.28 -35.27 -15.96
CA SER A 744 55.79 -33.89 -15.65
C SER A 744 55.41 -32.97 -16.87
N GLY A 745 55.73 -31.66 -17.09
CA GLY A 745 56.28 -30.54 -16.27
C GLY A 745 57.01 -29.43 -17.07
N SER A 746 56.50 -28.17 -17.10
CA SER A 746 57.08 -26.89 -17.65
C SER A 746 57.27 -26.74 -19.20
N GLY A 747 57.25 -25.54 -19.84
CA GLY A 747 56.89 -24.15 -19.44
C GLY A 747 57.38 -23.05 -20.44
N TYR A 748 56.88 -21.78 -20.34
CA TYR A 748 57.35 -20.52 -21.00
C TYR A 748 57.20 -20.40 -22.57
N GLU A 749 57.03 -19.24 -23.27
CA GLU A 749 56.79 -17.81 -22.93
C GLU A 749 56.21 -16.93 -24.10
N ARG A 750 55.59 -15.77 -23.77
CA ARG A 750 55.50 -14.42 -24.44
C ARG A 750 55.10 -14.16 -25.94
N GLY A 751 54.28 -13.10 -26.16
CA GLY A 751 54.09 -12.32 -27.44
C GLY A 751 52.64 -12.33 -28.00
N SER A 752 51.84 -11.25 -28.15
CA SER A 752 51.98 -9.92 -28.80
C SER A 752 51.98 -10.00 -30.35
N THR A 753 51.19 -9.25 -31.17
CA THR A 753 50.35 -8.03 -30.96
C THR A 753 49.37 -7.82 -32.14
N SER A 754 48.32 -6.99 -31.95
CA SER A 754 47.60 -6.17 -32.98
C SER A 754 46.77 -6.88 -34.09
N ASN A 755 45.95 -6.19 -34.91
CA ASN A 755 44.88 -5.16 -34.75
C ASN A 755 44.46 -4.64 -36.16
N VAL A 756 43.20 -4.20 -36.35
CA VAL A 756 42.76 -3.09 -37.27
C VAL A 756 42.88 -3.31 -38.81
N VAL A 757 41.97 -2.87 -39.72
CA VAL A 757 40.54 -2.44 -39.69
C VAL A 757 40.00 -2.25 -41.16
N LEU A 758 38.75 -1.75 -41.34
CA LEU A 758 38.01 -1.39 -42.61
C LEU A 758 37.49 -2.61 -43.45
N LEU A 759 36.21 -2.75 -43.89
CA LEU A 759 35.18 -1.87 -44.50
C LEU A 759 35.56 -1.32 -45.91
N PRO A 760 34.60 -0.97 -46.84
CA PRO A 760 33.15 -0.79 -46.66
C PRO A 760 32.16 -1.23 -47.81
N LEU A 761 30.85 -1.18 -47.48
CA LEU A 761 29.67 -0.67 -48.26
C LEU A 761 29.00 -1.40 -49.48
N LYS A 762 27.65 -1.43 -49.35
CA LYS A 762 26.55 -1.17 -50.34
C LYS A 762 26.05 -2.26 -51.31
N GLY A 763 24.74 -2.54 -51.22
CA GLY A 763 23.93 -3.24 -52.25
C GLY A 763 22.45 -3.39 -51.86
N ARG A 764 21.57 -2.54 -52.43
CA ARG A 764 20.11 -2.43 -52.21
C ARG A 764 19.29 -3.70 -52.48
N ASP A 765 18.30 -3.98 -51.62
CA ASP A 765 16.83 -3.85 -51.84
C ASP A 765 16.24 -3.79 -53.28
N PRO A 766 14.92 -4.09 -53.51
CA PRO A 766 13.89 -4.69 -52.60
C PRO A 766 12.88 -5.69 -53.27
N THR A 767 11.77 -6.00 -52.56
CA THR A 767 10.40 -6.36 -53.02
C THR A 767 9.88 -7.82 -53.07
N LEU A 768 8.72 -8.02 -52.40
CA LEU A 768 7.46 -8.74 -52.73
C LEU A 768 7.53 -10.03 -53.60
N ASN A 769 6.86 -11.15 -53.26
CA ASN A 769 5.42 -11.30 -52.95
C ASN A 769 5.07 -12.59 -52.16
N SER A 770 3.82 -12.68 -51.68
CA SER A 770 3.17 -13.88 -51.07
C SER A 770 2.42 -14.72 -52.13
N PRO A 771 1.53 -15.68 -51.77
CA PRO A 771 1.56 -16.74 -50.74
C PRO A 771 1.36 -18.16 -51.36
N ASP A 772 1.33 -19.24 -50.56
CA ASP A 772 0.35 -20.34 -50.80
C ASP A 772 0.20 -21.32 -49.60
N SER A 773 -0.75 -22.26 -49.67
CA SER A 773 -1.09 -23.26 -48.63
C SER A 773 -1.54 -24.62 -49.24
N PRO A 774 -2.15 -25.56 -48.50
CA PRO A 774 -1.56 -26.43 -47.48
C PRO A 774 -1.68 -27.95 -47.82
N THR A 775 -1.04 -28.84 -47.06
CA THR A 775 -1.16 -30.31 -47.23
C THR A 775 -1.42 -31.05 -45.91
N ARG A 776 -2.24 -32.12 -45.95
CA ARG A 776 -2.69 -32.94 -44.79
C ARG A 776 -1.97 -34.30 -44.68
N LEU A 777 -2.33 -35.06 -43.63
CA LEU A 777 -2.09 -36.50 -43.35
C LEU A 777 -0.77 -36.78 -42.58
N ARG A 778 -0.66 -37.83 -41.73
CA ARG A 778 -1.48 -39.07 -41.60
C ARG A 778 -1.49 -39.64 -40.16
N GLU A 779 -2.37 -40.63 -39.91
CA GLU A 779 -2.62 -41.31 -38.62
C GLU A 779 -1.62 -42.43 -38.23
N ALA A 780 -1.63 -42.84 -36.95
CA ALA A 780 -1.20 -44.16 -36.44
C ALA A 780 -1.98 -44.53 -35.14
N ARG A 781 -1.95 -45.81 -34.69
CA ARG A 781 -2.84 -46.36 -33.62
C ARG A 781 -2.12 -46.98 -32.41
N LEU A 782 -2.89 -47.17 -31.33
CA LEU A 782 -2.61 -47.95 -30.10
C LEU A 782 -2.57 -49.48 -30.32
N PRO A 783 -2.02 -50.22 -29.34
CA PRO A 783 -2.56 -51.52 -28.86
C PRO A 783 -2.76 -51.58 -27.31
N GLU A 784 -3.24 -52.73 -26.79
CA GLU A 784 -3.95 -52.87 -25.50
C GLU A 784 -3.21 -53.63 -24.35
N HIS A 785 -3.93 -53.85 -23.24
CA HIS A 785 -3.55 -54.45 -21.94
C HIS A 785 -3.29 -55.98 -21.90
N PRO A 786 -2.71 -56.46 -20.79
CA PRO A 786 -3.16 -57.69 -20.09
C PRO A 786 -3.50 -57.46 -18.58
N GLU A 787 -4.02 -58.51 -17.91
CA GLU A 787 -4.72 -58.46 -16.59
C GLU A 787 -4.12 -59.47 -15.53
N PRO A 788 -4.71 -59.83 -14.35
CA PRO A 788 -4.24 -59.36 -13.03
C PRO A 788 -3.90 -60.46 -11.95
N MET A 789 -3.80 -60.01 -10.67
CA MET A 789 -3.80 -60.72 -9.34
C MET A 789 -2.45 -60.84 -8.59
N PRO A 790 -2.39 -60.88 -7.22
CA PRO A 790 -3.42 -60.62 -6.18
C PRO A 790 -3.00 -59.61 -5.06
N HIS A 791 -3.86 -59.45 -4.04
CA HIS A 791 -3.91 -58.44 -2.96
C HIS A 791 -2.70 -58.24 -2.01
N THR A 792 -2.59 -57.01 -1.47
CA THR A 792 -2.04 -56.66 -0.14
C THR A 792 -2.91 -55.60 0.57
N VAL A 793 -2.80 -55.47 1.90
CA VAL A 793 -3.69 -54.63 2.75
C VAL A 793 -3.04 -53.28 3.13
N PRO A 794 -3.74 -52.12 3.02
CA PRO A 794 -3.18 -50.80 3.38
C PRO A 794 -3.18 -50.47 4.88
N THR A 795 -2.17 -49.69 5.31
CA THR A 795 -1.83 -49.34 6.70
C THR A 795 -2.63 -48.17 7.32
N SER A 796 -3.92 -48.02 7.00
CA SER A 796 -4.69 -46.81 7.38
C SER A 796 -5.01 -46.64 8.87
N GLN A 797 -5.21 -47.73 9.62
CA GLN A 797 -5.74 -47.67 11.00
C GLN A 797 -4.75 -47.30 12.11
N VAL A 798 -3.44 -47.23 11.82
CA VAL A 798 -2.42 -46.89 12.84
C VAL A 798 -2.26 -45.37 13.00
N ASN A 799 -2.36 -44.62 11.91
CA ASN A 799 -2.12 -43.16 11.93
C ASN A 799 -3.27 -42.38 12.60
N SER A 800 -4.52 -42.84 12.48
CA SER A 800 -5.68 -42.16 13.07
C SER A 800 -5.62 -42.11 14.60
N ARG A 801 -5.23 -43.21 15.26
CA ARG A 801 -5.04 -43.25 16.72
C ARG A 801 -3.90 -42.36 17.20
N ARG A 802 -2.84 -42.22 16.39
CA ARG A 802 -1.72 -41.33 16.70
C ARG A 802 -2.16 -39.86 16.68
N LEU A 803 -2.86 -39.44 15.62
CA LEU A 803 -3.43 -38.10 15.50
C LEU A 803 -4.43 -37.78 16.61
N GLN A 804 -5.27 -38.75 17.01
CA GLN A 804 -6.20 -38.58 18.14
C GLN A 804 -5.45 -38.31 19.46
N ASN A 805 -4.37 -39.04 19.74
CA ASN A 805 -3.56 -38.81 20.94
C ASN A 805 -2.85 -37.44 20.90
N GLU A 806 -2.25 -37.07 19.76
CA GLU A 806 -1.55 -35.78 19.59
C GLU A 806 -2.52 -34.59 19.75
N VAL A 807 -3.77 -34.70 19.26
CA VAL A 807 -4.83 -33.69 19.48
C VAL A 807 -5.28 -33.64 20.96
N GLU A 808 -5.36 -34.77 21.65
CA GLU A 808 -5.76 -34.79 23.06
C GLU A 808 -4.66 -34.24 23.99
N GLU A 809 -3.38 -34.44 23.64
CA GLU A 809 -2.23 -33.85 24.33
C GLU A 809 -2.18 -32.32 24.13
N LEU A 810 -2.40 -31.84 22.90
CA LEU A 810 -2.52 -30.41 22.60
C LEU A 810 -3.67 -29.74 23.37
N ARG A 811 -4.83 -30.41 23.52
CA ARG A 811 -5.94 -29.89 24.33
C ARG A 811 -5.56 -29.72 25.81
N ARG A 812 -4.88 -30.71 26.39
CA ARG A 812 -4.41 -30.65 27.78
C ARG A 812 -3.40 -29.52 28.00
N GLU A 813 -2.51 -29.27 27.04
CA GLU A 813 -1.54 -28.17 27.13
C GLU A 813 -2.21 -26.79 27.00
N VAL A 814 -3.19 -26.63 26.11
CA VAL A 814 -4.02 -25.41 26.03
C VAL A 814 -4.78 -25.16 27.32
N ASP A 815 -5.37 -26.19 27.93
CA ASP A 815 -6.06 -26.05 29.22
C ASP A 815 -5.10 -25.80 30.39
N ARG A 816 -3.84 -26.30 30.32
CA ARG A 816 -2.77 -25.93 31.26
C ARG A 816 -2.40 -24.46 31.14
N LEU A 817 -2.20 -23.96 29.92
CA LEU A 817 -1.84 -22.56 29.65
C LEU A 817 -2.98 -21.58 30.01
N ARG A 818 -4.25 -22.01 29.93
CA ARG A 818 -5.40 -21.29 30.50
C ARG A 818 -5.35 -21.25 32.03
N ALA A 819 -5.08 -22.38 32.68
CA ALA A 819 -4.96 -22.45 34.15
C ALA A 819 -3.76 -21.65 34.70
N GLU A 820 -2.69 -21.53 33.92
CA GLU A 820 -1.50 -20.71 34.21
C GLU A 820 -1.72 -19.21 33.90
N GLY A 821 -2.87 -18.82 33.36
CA GLY A 821 -3.21 -17.42 33.05
C GLY A 821 -2.51 -16.85 31.81
N HIS A 822 -1.90 -17.70 30.98
CA HIS A 822 -1.20 -17.31 29.75
C HIS A 822 -2.12 -17.17 28.53
N MET A 823 -3.42 -17.47 28.66
CA MET A 823 -4.44 -17.28 27.63
C MET A 823 -5.71 -16.68 28.23
N LEU A 824 -6.34 -15.75 27.50
CA LEU A 824 -7.68 -15.26 27.85
C LEU A 824 -8.74 -16.35 27.62
N PRO A 825 -9.84 -16.39 28.41
CA PRO A 825 -10.96 -17.28 28.14
C PRO A 825 -11.63 -16.98 26.79
N PRO A 826 -12.12 -17.99 26.05
CA PRO A 826 -12.90 -17.74 24.85
C PRO A 826 -14.24 -17.08 25.21
N LEU A 827 -14.55 -15.97 24.53
CA LEU A 827 -15.85 -15.31 24.63
C LEU A 827 -16.91 -16.16 23.92
N TYR A 828 -17.76 -16.82 24.70
CA TYR A 828 -19.01 -17.42 24.23
C TYR A 828 -20.18 -16.66 24.85
N ASP A 829 -21.16 -16.27 24.02
CA ASP A 829 -22.31 -15.49 24.46
C ASP A 829 -23.19 -16.25 25.47
N ALA A 830 -23.35 -15.67 26.65
CA ALA A 830 -24.30 -16.11 27.67
C ALA A 830 -25.71 -15.54 27.39
N GLY A 831 -26.25 -15.86 26.21
CA GLY A 831 -27.47 -15.26 25.65
C GLY A 831 -28.65 -16.23 25.47
N ARG A 832 -29.04 -16.98 26.51
CA ARG A 832 -30.31 -17.72 26.53
C ARG A 832 -31.11 -17.44 27.80
N GLY A 833 -32.29 -16.86 27.61
CA GLY A 833 -33.38 -16.70 28.58
C GLY A 833 -34.70 -16.78 27.84
#